data_AF-A0A847LN37-F1
#
_entry.id   AF-A0A847LN37-F1
#
_cell.length_a   1.000
_cell.length_b   1.000
_cell.length_c   1.000
_cell.angle_alpha   90.00
_cell.angle_beta   90.00
_cell.angle_gamma   90.00
#
_symmetry.space_group_name_H-M   'P 1'
#
loop_
_entity.id
_entity.type
_entity.pdbx_description
1 polymer ?
#
loop_
_entity_poly.entity_id
_entity_poly.type
_entity_poly.pdbx_seq_one_letter_code
_entity_poly.pdbx_strand_id
1 'polypeptide(L)'
;MNRPTVCRKCPLADPGHRATRPFRARPGDPLPVPLAILFLAWLGAFLPGGPAGAGPAEDRLIAACRELLAPLLEDRERFTLDLVASSDPDTPRGDLGSETASGTGEAPDRQPARQPGRLHRLTIHRSGAEAWAVRLSSPWREVFLSRQPELTSLVLPKAGVAFVGEGPLATATDHLAATGLLGRVVTPETSLAGFLAFLGPATLETGLRQVLLPGLTPLPAGDCPVSAHGWRLPGGGSLLVPATDTPWVTLTLASSTRGLAGLTSFTLSARPPDAPPPAPPVVPVRTEKVSRADLERMLFRGLFRALSVKFPGAPVQARPEPRKVPHGDLRHHDGQILVRLAGSPVQIGTAHGQLLGPEIRRTVDSTLHLVGLVSTIERGKWFPGELEEAWSRLSPHLPPHHLEELQAIASACPGLGWRDLRLSSIFPEYFHCSGFALFGRATADGALYHGRVLDYMTEIGLQQVAVAFVVKPDGARGFLNAGYAGLQGSVSGMNEAGISLGEMGGGGRYQWDGVPMTTLMRRALEECGTLEEVRRLWADSPRTCEYYYVFADGKIPDAMAVRATPTEIEFLRPGHAHPQLGEGIADAVVLSAGSRLKELRHRVTAGHGTFTASSALRLMDRPVAMRSNLHNCLFVPARGEAWIANADDRRPAAECPYVRYDLRELLRDLPR
;
A
#
# COMPACT_ATOMS: atom_id res chain seq x y z
N MET A 1 17.26 -54.84 25.40
CA MET A 1 17.44 -53.71 26.33
C MET A 1 18.65 -52.92 25.89
N ASN A 2 18.46 -51.72 25.33
CA ASN A 2 19.40 -50.60 25.42
C ASN A 2 18.71 -49.36 24.84
N ARG A 3 18.64 -48.33 25.68
CA ARG A 3 17.92 -47.06 25.46
C ARG A 3 18.63 -46.18 24.42
N PRO A 4 17.89 -45.40 23.61
CA PRO A 4 18.49 -44.34 22.81
C PRO A 4 18.72 -43.08 23.65
N THR A 5 19.83 -42.43 23.33
CA THR A 5 20.39 -41.22 23.92
C THR A 5 19.53 -39.99 23.60
N VAL A 6 19.22 -39.23 24.65
CA VAL A 6 18.51 -37.94 24.59
C VAL A 6 19.48 -36.86 24.15
N CYS A 7 19.31 -36.32 22.93
CA CYS A 7 19.98 -35.10 22.50
C CYS A 7 19.12 -33.88 22.88
N ARG A 8 19.43 -33.26 24.02
CA ARG A 8 18.87 -31.98 24.46
C ARG A 8 19.62 -30.83 23.78
N LYS A 9 18.85 -29.80 23.38
CA LYS A 9 19.23 -28.43 22.94
C LYS A 9 19.54 -28.27 21.44
N CYS A 10 18.46 -28.07 20.67
CA CYS A 10 18.47 -27.19 19.51
C CYS A 10 18.13 -25.77 20.01
N PRO A 11 18.93 -24.72 19.75
CA PRO A 11 18.56 -23.37 20.11
C PRO A 11 17.48 -22.89 19.14
N LEU A 12 16.24 -22.85 19.66
CA LEU A 12 15.12 -22.13 19.07
C LEU A 12 15.54 -20.68 18.81
N ALA A 13 15.04 -20.17 17.68
CA ALA A 13 15.15 -18.79 17.25
C ALA A 13 15.02 -17.81 18.42
N ASP A 14 16.05 -16.97 18.56
CA ASP A 14 16.01 -15.76 19.36
C ASP A 14 14.75 -14.93 18.97
N PRO A 15 13.86 -14.58 19.91
CA PRO A 15 12.74 -13.67 19.66
C PRO A 15 13.18 -12.21 19.42
N GLY A 16 14.49 -11.97 19.27
CA GLY A 16 15.14 -10.69 19.04
C GLY A 16 14.86 -10.00 17.70
N HIS A 17 14.02 -10.54 16.82
CA HIS A 17 13.32 -9.66 15.87
C HIS A 17 12.28 -8.87 16.66
N ARG A 18 12.72 -7.73 17.20
CA ARG A 18 11.83 -6.61 17.51
C ARG A 18 10.95 -6.42 16.28
N ALA A 19 9.73 -6.93 16.35
CA ALA A 19 8.63 -6.44 15.54
C ALA A 19 8.74 -4.93 15.62
N THR A 20 9.11 -4.31 14.51
CA THR A 20 9.04 -2.86 14.33
C THR A 20 7.68 -2.46 14.88
N ARG A 21 7.66 -1.72 16.00
CA ARG A 21 6.41 -1.28 16.61
C ARG A 21 5.57 -0.70 15.46
N PRO A 22 4.41 -1.28 15.10
CA PRO A 22 3.59 -0.72 14.07
C PRO A 22 3.28 0.71 14.49
N PHE A 23 3.48 1.64 13.56
CA PHE A 23 3.23 3.06 13.77
C PHE A 23 1.82 3.19 14.36
N ARG A 24 1.71 3.66 15.61
CA ARG A 24 0.42 3.95 16.26
C ARG A 24 -0.16 5.23 15.62
N ALA A 25 -0.67 5.14 14.41
CA ALA A 25 -1.58 6.15 13.87
C ALA A 25 -2.92 6.01 14.61
N ARG A 26 -3.47 7.11 15.14
CA ARG A 26 -4.87 7.13 15.60
C ARG A 26 -5.79 7.30 14.38
N PRO A 27 -7.08 6.93 14.48
CA PRO A 27 -8.04 7.18 13.39
C PRO A 27 -8.01 8.67 13.05
N GLY A 28 -7.70 9.01 11.79
CA GLY A 28 -7.61 10.39 11.32
C GLY A 28 -6.20 10.97 11.14
N ASP A 29 -5.11 10.24 11.44
CA ASP A 29 -3.75 10.74 11.20
C ASP A 29 -3.31 10.50 9.73
N PRO A 30 -3.01 11.54 8.93
CA PRO A 30 -2.45 11.34 7.59
C PRO A 30 -0.98 10.87 7.66
N LEU A 31 -0.67 9.72 7.05
CA LEU A 31 0.70 9.20 6.79
C LEU A 31 1.34 9.80 5.49
N PRO A 32 2.68 9.73 5.28
CA PRO A 32 3.54 10.77 4.67
C PRO A 32 3.76 10.68 3.14
N VAL A 33 4.16 11.82 2.52
CA VAL A 33 4.76 12.09 1.16
C VAL A 33 4.00 13.22 0.39
N PRO A 34 4.66 14.07 -0.42
CA PRO A 34 5.72 15.04 -0.15
C PRO A 34 5.14 16.46 0.11
N LEU A 35 5.68 17.10 1.14
CA LEU A 35 5.13 18.28 1.81
C LEU A 35 5.09 19.58 0.99
N ALA A 36 5.82 19.71 -0.12
CA ALA A 36 5.88 20.96 -0.89
C ALA A 36 4.56 21.29 -1.63
N ILE A 37 3.83 20.27 -2.11
CA ILE A 37 2.54 20.44 -2.80
C ILE A 37 1.40 20.58 -1.76
N LEU A 38 1.51 19.84 -0.65
CA LEU A 38 0.60 19.96 0.51
C LEU A 38 0.68 21.31 1.21
N PHE A 39 1.86 21.94 1.22
CA PHE A 39 2.08 23.27 1.80
C PHE A 39 1.11 24.32 1.24
N LEU A 40 0.74 24.17 -0.03
CA LEU A 40 -0.15 25.09 -0.73
C LEU A 40 -1.56 24.50 -0.88
N ALA A 41 -1.69 23.18 -1.09
CA ALA A 41 -3.00 22.52 -1.22
C ALA A 41 -3.83 22.60 0.06
N TRP A 42 -3.19 22.65 1.23
CA TRP A 42 -3.87 22.81 2.52
C TRP A 42 -4.36 24.24 2.76
N LEU A 43 -3.69 25.26 2.20
CA LEU A 43 -4.08 26.67 2.36
C LEU A 43 -5.41 27.02 1.65
N GLY A 44 -5.80 26.26 0.62
CA GLY A 44 -7.02 26.51 -0.16
C GLY A 44 -8.29 25.79 0.31
N ALA A 45 -8.21 24.87 1.27
CA ALA A 45 -9.30 23.93 1.54
C ALA A 45 -10.38 24.41 2.52
N PHE A 46 -10.24 25.57 3.18
CA PHE A 46 -11.13 25.97 4.28
C PHE A 46 -11.42 27.47 4.39
N LEU A 47 -11.64 28.20 3.30
CA LEU A 47 -11.93 29.64 3.39
C LEU A 47 -13.03 30.13 2.44
N PRO A 48 -14.10 30.78 2.94
CA PRO A 48 -15.00 31.57 2.11
C PRO A 48 -14.33 32.89 1.70
N GLY A 49 -14.42 33.22 0.41
CA GLY A 49 -13.80 34.41 -0.17
C GLY A 49 -14.45 35.72 0.27
N GLY A 50 -13.61 36.69 0.65
CA GLY A 50 -13.94 38.11 0.84
C GLY A 50 -12.87 38.98 0.16
N PRO A 51 -13.09 40.29 -0.01
CA PRO A 51 -12.15 41.16 -0.69
C PRO A 51 -10.80 41.25 0.05
N ALA A 52 -9.71 41.26 -0.71
CA ALA A 52 -8.34 41.18 -0.23
C ALA A 52 -7.89 42.44 0.55
N GLY A 53 -7.19 42.25 1.67
CA GLY A 53 -6.40 43.31 2.31
C GLY A 53 -5.20 43.67 1.43
N ALA A 54 -5.07 44.96 1.10
CA ALA A 54 -3.92 45.49 0.38
C ALA A 54 -2.93 46.08 1.40
N GLY A 55 -1.74 45.49 1.52
CA GLY A 55 -0.70 45.96 2.43
C GLY A 55 0.69 45.40 2.10
N PRO A 56 1.78 46.07 2.55
CA PRO A 56 3.15 45.68 2.22
C PRO A 56 3.54 44.27 2.71
N ALA A 57 2.95 43.82 3.82
CA ALA A 57 3.20 42.49 4.38
C ALA A 57 2.55 41.39 3.52
N GLU A 58 1.32 41.62 3.06
CA GLU A 58 0.58 40.73 2.15
C GLU A 58 1.28 40.59 0.80
N ASP A 59 1.78 41.70 0.25
CA ASP A 59 2.55 41.70 -0.99
C ASP A 59 3.87 40.94 -0.82
N ARG A 60 4.54 41.07 0.34
CA ARG A 60 5.75 40.28 0.62
C ARG A 60 5.46 38.78 0.75
N LEU A 61 4.35 38.38 1.37
CA LEU A 61 3.93 36.98 1.41
C LEU A 61 3.73 36.42 -0.01
N ILE A 62 3.03 37.15 -0.87
CA ILE A 62 2.82 36.74 -2.27
C ILE A 62 4.16 36.62 -3.01
N ALA A 63 5.04 37.61 -2.88
CA ALA A 63 6.37 37.59 -3.48
C ALA A 63 7.18 36.38 -3.01
N ALA A 64 7.25 36.13 -1.70
CA ALA A 64 7.96 34.97 -1.15
C ALA A 64 7.40 33.64 -1.67
N CYS A 65 6.07 33.48 -1.73
CA CYS A 65 5.45 32.29 -2.32
C CYS A 65 5.78 32.14 -3.81
N ARG A 66 5.72 33.23 -4.60
CA ARG A 66 6.07 33.21 -6.03
C ARG A 66 7.52 32.83 -6.24
N GLU A 67 8.46 33.43 -5.50
CA GLU A 67 9.89 33.14 -5.62
C GLU A 67 10.23 31.70 -5.26
N LEU A 68 9.61 31.13 -4.22
CA LEU A 68 9.82 29.74 -3.81
C LEU A 68 9.24 28.72 -4.79
N LEU A 69 8.17 29.06 -5.49
CA LEU A 69 7.47 28.13 -6.38
C LEU A 69 7.83 28.28 -7.85
N ALA A 70 8.32 29.45 -8.25
CA ALA A 70 8.76 29.70 -9.62
C ALA A 70 9.71 28.61 -10.16
N PRO A 71 10.69 28.08 -9.39
CA PRO A 71 11.54 27.01 -9.90
C PRO A 71 10.79 25.74 -10.31
N LEU A 72 9.70 25.41 -9.62
CA LEU A 72 8.89 24.21 -9.88
C LEU A 72 7.83 24.46 -10.97
N LEU A 73 7.24 25.66 -11.02
CA LEU A 73 6.15 26.02 -11.91
C LEU A 73 6.62 26.48 -13.30
N GLU A 74 7.78 27.14 -13.35
CA GLU A 74 8.41 27.64 -14.59
C GLU A 74 9.47 26.67 -15.13
N ASP A 75 9.63 25.50 -14.51
CA ASP A 75 10.60 24.45 -14.88
C ASP A 75 12.05 24.97 -14.97
N ARG A 76 12.46 25.84 -14.04
CA ARG A 76 13.80 26.45 -14.05
C ARG A 76 14.88 25.38 -13.99
N GLU A 77 15.92 25.53 -14.80
CA GLU A 77 16.99 24.53 -14.93
C GLU A 77 17.89 24.43 -13.69
N ARG A 78 17.97 25.48 -12.88
CA ARG A 78 18.84 25.53 -11.69
C ARG A 78 18.14 26.12 -10.49
N PHE A 79 18.12 25.38 -9.39
CA PHE A 79 17.62 25.86 -8.10
C PHE A 79 18.01 24.91 -6.96
N THR A 80 17.95 25.42 -5.73
CA THR A 80 18.02 24.61 -4.52
C THR A 80 16.93 25.04 -3.53
N LEU A 81 16.11 24.08 -3.10
CA LEU A 81 15.07 24.27 -2.10
C LEU A 81 15.34 23.40 -0.86
N ASP A 82 15.18 23.99 0.31
CA ASP A 82 15.21 23.28 1.59
C ASP A 82 13.83 23.31 2.23
N LEU A 83 13.34 22.13 2.61
CA LEU A 83 12.20 21.94 3.48
C LEU A 83 12.68 21.39 4.82
N VAL A 84 12.50 22.16 5.89
CA VAL A 84 12.78 21.75 7.26
C VAL A 84 11.46 21.52 8.00
N ALA A 85 11.33 20.37 8.67
CA ALA A 85 10.17 20.05 9.49
C ALA A 85 10.59 19.68 10.91
N SER A 86 9.85 20.16 11.90
CA SER A 86 10.15 19.92 13.32
C SER A 86 8.90 19.65 14.15
N SER A 87 9.08 18.89 15.22
CA SER A 87 8.07 18.74 16.29
C SER A 87 8.07 19.92 17.28
N ASP A 88 9.08 20.80 17.18
CA ASP A 88 9.22 21.97 18.03
C ASP A 88 8.97 23.26 17.21
N PRO A 89 7.91 24.03 17.53
CA PRO A 89 7.58 25.28 16.84
C PRO A 89 8.65 26.38 16.97
N ASP A 90 9.55 26.27 17.95
CA ASP A 90 10.61 27.25 18.26
C ASP A 90 11.97 26.89 17.64
N THR A 91 12.02 25.89 16.77
CA THR A 91 13.25 25.49 16.06
C THR A 91 13.89 26.70 15.36
N PRO A 92 15.22 26.94 15.51
CA PRO A 92 15.88 28.15 15.02
C PRO A 92 15.61 28.41 13.54
N ARG A 93 14.99 29.56 13.27
CA ARG A 93 14.44 29.96 11.96
C ARG A 93 15.48 30.63 11.04
N GLY A 94 16.72 30.81 11.50
CA GLY A 94 17.68 31.76 10.91
C GLY A 94 19.07 31.24 10.56
N ASP A 95 19.41 29.96 10.81
CA ASP A 95 20.74 29.42 10.49
C ASP A 95 20.61 28.15 9.62
N LEU A 96 20.11 28.35 8.40
CA LEU A 96 19.98 27.29 7.40
C LEU A 96 21.24 27.14 6.53
N GLY A 97 22.29 27.92 6.80
CA GLY A 97 23.45 28.10 5.92
C GLY A 97 24.80 27.52 6.36
N SER A 98 24.97 26.98 7.56
CA SER A 98 26.29 26.47 8.01
C SER A 98 26.25 25.00 8.46
N GLU A 99 26.79 24.11 7.63
CA GLU A 99 27.36 22.85 8.12
C GLU A 99 28.74 23.16 8.70
N THR A 100 28.84 23.45 10.01
CA THR A 100 30.15 23.49 10.68
C THR A 100 30.13 22.76 12.02
N ALA A 101 30.80 21.62 11.99
CA ALA A 101 31.73 21.06 12.99
C ALA A 101 31.44 21.18 14.49
N SER A 102 31.50 20.01 15.13
CA SER A 102 31.77 19.76 16.54
C SER A 102 32.68 20.80 17.21
N GLY A 103 32.16 21.48 18.24
CA GLY A 103 32.93 22.30 19.17
C GLY A 103 32.81 21.73 20.58
N THR A 104 33.93 21.21 21.09
CA THR A 104 34.14 20.87 22.50
C THR A 104 34.28 22.15 23.33
N GLY A 105 33.44 22.32 24.35
CA GLY A 105 33.56 23.38 25.36
C GLY A 105 32.75 23.06 26.61
N GLU A 106 33.40 23.06 27.78
CA GLU A 106 32.82 22.73 29.09
C GLU A 106 32.06 23.90 29.75
N ALA A 107 30.93 23.52 30.38
CA ALA A 107 30.21 24.08 31.56
C ALA A 107 29.52 25.48 31.47
N PRO A 108 28.51 25.83 32.31
CA PRO A 108 27.90 25.10 33.44
C PRO A 108 26.34 25.03 33.48
N ASP A 109 25.86 24.04 34.24
CA ASP A 109 24.57 23.88 34.96
C ASP A 109 23.35 24.76 34.56
N ARG A 110 22.43 24.22 33.73
CA ARG A 110 21.04 24.71 33.56
C ARG A 110 20.07 23.61 33.09
N GLN A 111 19.05 23.34 33.93
CA GLN A 111 17.75 22.69 33.65
C GLN A 111 17.74 21.31 32.97
N PRO A 112 16.76 20.42 33.28
CA PRO A 112 16.64 19.16 32.56
C PRO A 112 16.41 19.44 31.08
N ALA A 113 17.39 19.08 30.24
CA ALA A 113 17.37 19.29 28.81
C ALA A 113 16.05 18.74 28.22
N ARG A 114 15.23 19.63 27.63
CA ARG A 114 14.15 19.22 26.74
C ARG A 114 14.77 18.27 25.71
N GLN A 115 14.17 17.09 25.52
CA GLN A 115 14.60 16.19 24.45
C GLN A 115 14.67 16.98 23.14
N PRO A 116 15.80 16.97 22.41
CA PRO A 116 15.93 17.76 21.19
C PRO A 116 14.79 17.40 20.24
N GLY A 117 14.07 18.42 19.77
CA GLY A 117 12.96 18.26 18.83
C GLY A 117 13.39 17.41 17.63
N ARG A 118 12.48 16.59 17.12
CA ARG A 118 12.76 15.76 15.95
C ARG A 118 12.84 16.67 14.73
N LEU A 119 14.07 16.97 14.27
CA LEU A 119 14.32 17.79 13.10
C LEU A 119 14.47 16.91 11.85
N HIS A 120 13.78 17.29 10.78
CA HIS A 120 13.82 16.62 9.48
C HIS A 120 14.18 17.65 8.42
N ARG A 121 15.09 17.33 7.50
CA ARG A 121 15.49 18.21 6.40
C ARG A 121 15.41 17.48 5.07
N LEU A 122 14.71 18.06 4.10
CA LEU A 122 14.66 17.63 2.70
C LEU A 122 15.27 18.74 1.84
N THR A 123 16.36 18.44 1.15
CA THR A 123 17.00 19.34 0.20
C THR A 123 16.75 18.82 -1.21
N ILE A 124 16.24 19.68 -2.10
CA ILE A 124 16.05 19.40 -3.53
C ILE A 124 16.96 20.35 -4.29
N HIS A 125 17.86 19.80 -5.09
CA HIS A 125 18.81 20.55 -5.89
C HIS A 125 18.70 20.12 -7.35
N ARG A 126 18.56 21.08 -8.26
CA ARG A 126 18.61 20.86 -9.71
C ARG A 126 19.77 21.68 -10.27
N SER A 127 20.63 21.04 -11.05
CA SER A 127 21.78 21.67 -11.70
C SER A 127 21.64 21.76 -13.23
N GLY A 128 20.66 21.05 -13.81
CA GLY A 128 20.27 21.16 -15.22
C GLY A 128 19.02 20.34 -15.56
N ALA A 129 18.72 20.21 -16.85
CA ALA A 129 17.58 19.42 -17.33
C ALA A 129 17.67 17.92 -16.94
N GLU A 130 18.87 17.36 -17.01
CA GLU A 130 19.12 15.94 -16.78
C GLU A 130 19.82 15.63 -15.44
N ALA A 131 20.13 16.65 -14.63
CA ALA A 131 20.92 16.51 -13.41
C ALA A 131 20.25 17.14 -12.19
N TRP A 132 20.04 16.34 -11.14
CA TRP A 132 19.45 16.77 -9.88
C TRP A 132 19.79 15.82 -8.73
N ALA A 133 19.65 16.31 -7.50
CA ALA A 133 19.81 15.53 -6.28
C ALA A 133 18.74 15.89 -5.24
N VAL A 134 18.31 14.89 -4.47
CA VAL A 134 17.39 15.00 -3.35
C VAL A 134 18.04 14.33 -2.14
N ARG A 135 18.13 15.05 -1.02
CA ARG A 135 18.64 14.52 0.25
C ARG A 135 17.60 14.66 1.34
N LEU A 136 17.21 13.54 1.95
CA LEU A 136 16.41 13.49 3.16
C LEU A 136 17.32 13.13 4.35
N SER A 137 17.43 14.04 5.31
CA SER A 137 18.06 13.82 6.61
C SER A 137 16.98 13.78 7.69
N SER A 138 16.82 12.63 8.35
CA SER A 138 15.86 12.44 9.43
C SER A 138 16.40 11.46 10.48
N PRO A 139 16.03 11.64 11.77
CA PRO A 139 16.35 10.67 12.82
C PRO A 139 15.95 9.24 12.50
N TRP A 140 14.93 9.03 11.66
CA TRP A 140 14.43 7.69 11.32
C TRP A 140 15.04 7.15 10.04
N ARG A 141 15.31 8.00 9.04
CA ARG A 141 15.85 7.60 7.74
C ARG A 141 16.79 8.67 7.19
N GLU A 142 17.87 8.24 6.56
CA GLU A 142 18.68 9.08 5.68
C GLU A 142 18.58 8.48 4.28
N VAL A 143 18.26 9.31 3.29
CA VAL A 143 18.12 8.91 1.89
C VAL A 143 18.77 9.97 1.02
N PHE A 144 19.61 9.56 0.08
CA PHE A 144 20.16 10.44 -0.94
C PHE A 144 19.85 9.84 -2.32
N LEU A 145 19.12 10.58 -3.14
CA LEU A 145 18.76 10.21 -4.50
C LEU A 145 19.38 11.24 -5.44
N SER A 146 20.10 10.79 -6.46
CA SER A 146 20.65 11.68 -7.47
C SER A 146 20.45 11.10 -8.86
N ARG A 147 20.24 11.97 -9.83
CA ARG A 147 20.17 11.64 -11.24
C ARG A 147 21.18 12.48 -11.98
N GLN A 148 21.90 11.85 -12.90
CA GLN A 148 22.85 12.43 -13.83
C GLN A 148 22.50 11.97 -15.25
N PRO A 149 23.09 12.56 -16.31
CA PRO A 149 22.81 12.16 -17.69
C PRO A 149 22.98 10.66 -17.95
N GLU A 150 23.95 10.02 -17.31
CA GLU A 150 24.31 8.60 -17.56
C GLU A 150 23.84 7.62 -16.49
N LEU A 151 23.53 8.09 -15.27
CA LEU A 151 23.20 7.22 -14.14
C LEU A 151 22.20 7.83 -13.16
N THR A 152 21.57 6.96 -12.36
CA THR A 152 20.72 7.34 -11.22
C THR A 152 21.15 6.56 -9.99
N SER A 153 21.37 7.24 -8.87
CA SER A 153 21.89 6.64 -7.63
C SER A 153 20.94 6.86 -6.46
N LEU A 154 20.51 5.77 -5.82
CA LEU A 154 19.76 5.76 -4.56
C LEU A 154 20.65 5.22 -3.43
N VAL A 155 21.10 6.10 -2.55
CA VAL A 155 21.96 5.79 -1.41
C VAL A 155 21.14 5.73 -0.13
N LEU A 156 21.28 4.62 0.59
CA LEU A 156 20.60 4.31 1.85
C LEU A 156 21.63 4.02 2.96
N PRO A 157 22.20 5.04 3.61
CA PRO A 157 23.31 4.87 4.56
C PRO A 157 22.98 3.93 5.71
N LYS A 158 21.76 4.05 6.28
CA LYS A 158 21.32 3.19 7.38
C LYS A 158 21.22 1.71 7.01
N ALA A 159 20.97 1.42 5.73
CA ALA A 159 20.94 0.06 5.22
C ALA A 159 22.31 -0.39 4.66
N GLY A 160 23.31 0.49 4.65
CA GLY A 160 24.66 0.19 4.17
C GLY A 160 24.74 -0.07 2.67
N VAL A 161 23.82 0.45 1.86
CA VAL A 161 23.73 0.15 0.41
C VAL A 161 23.50 1.39 -0.45
N ALA A 162 24.08 1.39 -1.65
CA ALA A 162 23.76 2.31 -2.74
C ALA A 162 23.35 1.51 -3.99
N PHE A 163 22.13 1.75 -4.49
CA PHE A 163 21.68 1.23 -5.77
C PHE A 163 22.07 2.21 -6.87
N VAL A 164 22.92 1.77 -7.80
CA VAL A 164 23.42 2.59 -8.91
C VAL A 164 22.85 2.03 -10.21
N GLY A 165 21.89 2.78 -10.77
CA GLY A 165 21.24 2.49 -12.04
C GLY A 165 22.06 3.00 -13.22
N GLU A 166 22.51 2.09 -14.08
CA GLU A 166 23.24 2.38 -15.32
C GLU A 166 22.49 1.81 -16.55
N GLY A 167 22.84 2.27 -17.76
CA GLY A 167 22.28 1.77 -19.02
C GLY A 167 21.27 2.71 -19.69
N PRO A 168 20.76 2.33 -20.88
CA PRO A 168 19.92 3.19 -21.70
C PRO A 168 18.54 3.40 -21.08
N LEU A 169 18.02 4.63 -21.21
CA LEU A 169 16.61 4.95 -21.01
C LEU A 169 15.94 5.06 -22.37
N ALA A 170 14.86 4.33 -22.61
CA ALA A 170 14.09 4.51 -23.84
C ALA A 170 13.25 5.78 -23.76
N THR A 171 13.08 6.48 -24.88
CA THR A 171 12.46 7.82 -24.96
C THR A 171 11.00 7.88 -24.47
N ALA A 172 10.34 6.72 -24.32
CA ALA A 172 8.94 6.59 -23.92
C ALA A 172 8.73 5.96 -22.54
N THR A 173 9.78 5.81 -21.72
CA THR A 173 9.64 5.20 -20.38
C THR A 173 9.28 6.21 -19.30
N ASP A 174 8.47 5.79 -18.35
CA ASP A 174 8.31 6.44 -17.04
C ASP A 174 9.68 6.64 -16.37
N HIS A 175 10.18 7.88 -16.38
CA HIS A 175 11.55 8.22 -16.00
C HIS A 175 11.63 9.47 -15.11
N LEU A 176 12.83 9.74 -14.59
CA LEU A 176 13.08 10.76 -13.58
C LEU A 176 13.70 12.06 -14.12
N ALA A 177 13.75 12.30 -15.43
CA ALA A 177 14.15 13.59 -15.98
C ALA A 177 13.39 14.74 -15.29
N ALA A 178 14.06 15.86 -14.99
CA ALA A 178 13.45 16.92 -14.19
C ALA A 178 12.38 17.70 -14.96
N THR A 179 12.63 17.91 -16.26
CA THR A 179 11.72 18.65 -17.15
C THR A 179 10.35 17.99 -17.19
N GLY A 180 9.31 18.77 -16.90
CA GLY A 180 7.92 18.30 -16.82
C GLY A 180 7.64 17.20 -15.79
N LEU A 181 8.55 16.90 -14.85
CA LEU A 181 8.38 15.81 -13.88
C LEU A 181 7.11 15.98 -13.04
N LEU A 182 6.86 17.21 -12.57
CA LEU A 182 5.70 17.54 -11.75
C LEU A 182 4.38 17.22 -12.48
N GLY A 183 4.25 17.63 -13.74
CA GLY A 183 3.06 17.34 -14.56
C GLY A 183 2.91 15.86 -14.93
N ARG A 184 4.01 15.09 -14.99
CA ARG A 184 3.99 13.65 -15.21
C ARG A 184 3.60 12.85 -13.95
N VAL A 185 3.99 13.33 -12.77
CA VAL A 185 3.68 12.68 -11.48
C VAL A 185 2.31 13.10 -10.92
N VAL A 186 1.88 14.34 -11.17
CA VAL A 186 0.61 14.88 -10.69
C VAL A 186 -0.39 14.97 -11.84
N THR A 187 -1.13 13.90 -12.04
CA THR A 187 -2.16 13.77 -13.10
C THR A 187 -3.56 13.82 -12.50
N PRO A 188 -4.65 13.82 -13.30
CA PRO A 188 -6.02 13.75 -12.76
C PRO A 188 -6.30 12.56 -11.85
N GLU A 189 -5.46 11.50 -11.84
CA GLU A 189 -5.53 10.41 -10.86
C GLU A 189 -5.22 10.86 -9.42
N THR A 190 -4.67 12.06 -9.24
CA THR A 190 -4.53 12.72 -7.95
C THR A 190 -5.34 14.01 -7.89
N SER A 191 -6.03 14.23 -6.77
CA SER A 191 -6.78 15.47 -6.52
C SER A 191 -5.86 16.72 -6.48
N LEU A 192 -4.54 16.51 -6.37
CA LEU A 192 -3.55 17.57 -6.49
C LEU A 192 -3.46 18.18 -7.90
N ALA A 193 -3.94 17.50 -8.95
CA ALA A 193 -3.90 18.07 -10.31
C ALA A 193 -4.79 19.30 -10.46
N GLY A 194 -5.98 19.29 -9.87
CA GLY A 194 -6.84 20.48 -9.83
C GLY A 194 -6.15 21.63 -9.09
N PHE A 195 -5.42 21.30 -8.03
CA PHE A 195 -4.67 22.28 -7.25
C PHE A 195 -3.48 22.88 -8.03
N LEU A 196 -2.72 22.07 -8.76
CA LEU A 196 -1.63 22.58 -9.62
C LEU A 196 -2.13 23.53 -10.71
N ALA A 197 -3.34 23.30 -11.25
CA ALA A 197 -3.94 24.23 -12.21
C ALA A 197 -4.16 25.63 -11.61
N PHE A 198 -4.47 25.73 -10.32
CA PHE A 198 -4.59 27.02 -9.61
C PHE A 198 -3.24 27.65 -9.28
N LEU A 199 -2.18 26.87 -9.17
CA LEU A 199 -0.81 27.35 -8.91
C LEU A 199 -0.06 27.81 -10.17
N GLY A 200 -0.70 27.90 -11.34
CA GLY A 200 -0.04 28.39 -12.55
C GLY A 200 0.57 29.79 -12.38
N PRO A 201 1.64 30.16 -13.11
CA PRO A 201 2.30 31.46 -12.98
C PRO A 201 1.36 32.67 -13.14
N ALA A 202 0.31 32.52 -13.96
CA ALA A 202 -0.71 33.54 -14.20
C ALA A 202 -1.83 33.59 -13.15
N THR A 203 -2.07 32.51 -12.40
CA THR A 203 -3.19 32.39 -11.45
C THR A 203 -2.74 32.36 -9.99
N LEU A 204 -1.47 32.11 -9.71
CA LEU A 204 -0.93 31.98 -8.36
C LEU A 204 -1.19 33.23 -7.51
N GLU A 205 -0.89 34.42 -8.03
CA GLU A 205 -1.13 35.66 -7.30
C GLU A 205 -2.62 35.88 -7.02
N THR A 206 -3.47 35.70 -8.04
CA THR A 206 -4.92 35.81 -7.89
C THR A 206 -5.46 34.82 -6.86
N GLY A 207 -4.99 33.56 -6.89
CA GLY A 207 -5.36 32.53 -5.93
C GLY A 207 -4.95 32.87 -4.51
N LEU A 208 -3.70 33.32 -4.30
CA LEU A 208 -3.23 33.75 -2.98
C LEU A 208 -4.04 34.95 -2.46
N ARG A 209 -4.32 35.94 -3.31
CA ARG A 209 -5.09 37.13 -2.92
C ARG A 209 -6.55 36.85 -2.61
N GLN A 210 -7.20 35.97 -3.38
CA GLN A 210 -8.65 35.73 -3.27
C GLN A 210 -9.02 34.58 -2.32
N VAL A 211 -8.12 33.62 -2.12
CA VAL A 211 -8.40 32.41 -1.33
C VAL A 211 -7.66 32.43 -0.01
N LEU A 212 -6.35 32.75 -0.01
CA LEU A 212 -5.53 32.65 1.19
C LEU A 212 -5.64 33.91 2.07
N LEU A 213 -5.31 35.09 1.53
CA LEU A 213 -5.25 36.33 2.31
C LEU A 213 -6.52 36.63 3.13
N PRO A 214 -7.76 36.43 2.62
CA PRO A 214 -8.96 36.77 3.38
C PRO A 214 -9.12 35.96 4.68
N GLY A 215 -8.47 34.80 4.79
CA GLY A 215 -8.48 33.98 6.00
C GLY A 215 -7.36 34.26 6.99
N LEU A 216 -6.42 35.13 6.66
CA LEU A 216 -5.26 35.41 7.49
C LEU A 216 -5.53 36.57 8.45
N THR A 217 -5.26 36.35 9.74
CA THR A 217 -5.32 37.43 10.75
C THR A 217 -3.90 37.80 11.17
N PRO A 218 -3.43 39.05 11.06
CA PRO A 218 -2.08 39.42 11.49
C PRO A 218 -1.77 39.01 12.93
N LEU A 219 -0.55 38.51 13.19
CA LEU A 219 -0.10 38.21 14.55
C LEU A 219 0.17 39.49 15.33
N PRO A 220 -0.09 39.52 16.65
CA PRO A 220 0.31 40.64 17.50
C PRO A 220 1.82 40.88 17.43
N ALA A 221 2.26 42.14 17.57
CA ALA A 221 3.66 42.52 17.46
C ALA A 221 4.62 41.80 18.45
N GLY A 222 4.10 41.26 19.57
CA GLY A 222 4.87 40.47 20.53
C GLY A 222 5.03 38.98 20.15
N ASP A 223 4.19 38.46 19.25
CA ASP A 223 4.17 37.05 18.85
C ASP A 223 4.90 36.80 17.51
N CYS A 224 5.25 37.88 16.79
CA CYS A 224 5.93 37.82 15.50
C CYS A 224 7.41 38.23 15.64
N PRO A 225 8.37 37.45 15.10
CA PRO A 225 9.77 37.88 15.06
C PRO A 225 9.93 39.21 14.32
N VAL A 226 10.82 40.08 14.79
CA VAL A 226 11.09 41.41 14.18
C VAL A 226 11.53 41.30 12.71
N SER A 227 12.16 40.20 12.34
CA SER A 227 12.63 39.91 10.97
C SER A 227 11.58 39.27 10.06
N ALA A 228 10.31 39.19 10.49
CA ALA A 228 9.27 38.47 9.77
C ALA A 228 7.92 39.21 9.82
N HIS A 229 7.10 38.96 8.80
CA HIS A 229 5.66 39.19 8.85
C HIS A 229 4.96 37.88 9.22
N GLY A 230 3.87 37.98 9.97
CA GLY A 230 3.22 36.81 10.54
C GLY A 230 1.72 36.93 10.62
N TRP A 231 1.05 35.81 10.33
CA TRP A 231 -0.41 35.69 10.39
C TRP A 231 -0.81 34.44 11.16
N ARG A 232 -1.95 34.51 11.84
CA ARG A 232 -2.69 33.39 12.40
C ARG A 232 -3.58 32.79 11.32
N LEU A 233 -3.59 31.47 11.26
CA LEU A 233 -4.39 30.69 10.33
C LEU A 233 -5.76 30.35 10.93
N PRO A 234 -6.80 30.18 10.10
CA PRO A 234 -8.05 29.56 10.50
C PRO A 234 -7.77 28.18 11.11
N GLY A 235 -8.21 27.96 12.35
CA GLY A 235 -7.93 26.71 13.08
C GLY A 235 -6.73 26.75 14.04
N GLY A 236 -6.04 27.90 14.18
CA GLY A 236 -5.12 28.16 15.30
C GLY A 236 -3.63 27.95 15.02
N GLY A 237 -3.23 27.75 13.76
CA GLY A 237 -1.84 27.73 13.32
C GLY A 237 -1.27 29.13 13.05
N SER A 238 -0.02 29.21 12.59
CA SER A 238 0.61 30.45 12.14
C SER A 238 1.38 30.28 10.83
N LEU A 239 1.49 31.38 10.09
CA LEU A 239 2.23 31.52 8.85
C LEU A 239 3.21 32.67 9.01
N LEU A 240 4.48 32.46 8.70
CA LEU A 240 5.53 33.47 8.79
C LEU A 240 6.29 33.57 7.46
N VAL A 241 6.67 34.79 7.08
CA VAL A 241 7.53 35.10 5.93
C VAL A 241 8.58 36.14 6.30
N PRO A 242 9.75 36.19 5.64
CA PRO A 242 10.80 37.16 5.93
C PRO A 242 10.37 38.58 5.60
N ALA A 243 10.85 39.51 6.41
CA ALA A 243 10.89 40.94 6.07
C ALA A 243 12.08 41.30 5.15
N THR A 244 13.03 40.37 4.93
CA THR A 244 14.26 40.54 4.12
C THR A 244 14.21 39.75 2.81
N ASP A 245 15.26 39.88 1.98
CA ASP A 245 15.27 39.43 0.58
C ASP A 245 15.25 37.91 0.37
N THR A 246 15.93 37.10 1.19
CA THR A 246 15.97 35.64 0.96
C THR A 246 14.61 35.00 1.28
N PRO A 247 13.90 34.42 0.31
CA PRO A 247 12.54 33.96 0.52
C PRO A 247 12.51 32.67 1.33
N TRP A 248 11.68 32.68 2.37
CA TRP A 248 11.26 31.49 3.10
C TRP A 248 9.81 31.64 3.55
N VAL A 249 9.13 30.53 3.80
CA VAL A 249 7.80 30.53 4.39
C VAL A 249 7.76 29.45 5.46
N THR A 250 7.32 29.81 6.66
CA THR A 250 7.15 28.88 7.79
C THR A 250 5.68 28.73 8.13
N LEU A 251 5.21 27.48 8.14
CA LEU A 251 3.88 27.08 8.57
C LEU A 251 3.98 26.35 9.91
N THR A 252 3.27 26.83 10.92
CA THR A 252 3.10 26.14 12.21
C THR A 252 1.64 25.73 12.38
N LEU A 253 1.42 24.45 12.68
CA LEU A 253 0.09 23.90 12.96
C LEU A 253 -0.34 24.23 14.38
N ALA A 254 -1.65 24.30 14.62
CA ALA A 254 -2.20 24.50 15.95
C ALA A 254 -1.78 23.37 16.91
N SER A 255 -1.69 23.67 18.21
CA SER A 255 -1.35 22.66 19.23
C SER A 255 -2.39 21.53 19.35
N SER A 256 -3.63 21.79 18.93
CA SER A 256 -4.72 20.81 18.85
C SER A 256 -4.66 19.92 17.60
N THR A 257 -3.98 20.37 16.55
CA THR A 257 -3.75 19.58 15.34
C THR A 257 -2.53 18.67 15.50
N ARG A 258 -2.74 17.37 15.32
CA ARG A 258 -1.63 16.43 15.18
C ARG A 258 -1.10 16.53 13.76
N GLY A 259 0.02 17.22 13.59
CA GLY A 259 0.67 17.22 12.29
C GLY A 259 1.39 15.91 11.98
N LEU A 260 1.99 15.84 10.80
CA LEU A 260 2.55 14.62 10.22
C LEU A 260 3.56 13.97 11.18
N ALA A 261 3.27 12.77 11.68
CA ALA A 261 4.17 12.05 12.60
C ALA A 261 4.60 12.87 13.85
N GLY A 262 3.74 13.80 14.29
CA GLY A 262 4.01 14.71 15.40
C GLY A 262 4.83 15.95 15.04
N LEU A 263 5.06 16.20 13.74
CA LEU A 263 5.66 17.43 13.23
C LEU A 263 4.62 18.54 13.21
N THR A 264 4.99 19.72 13.67
CA THR A 264 4.08 20.85 13.87
C THR A 264 4.57 22.10 13.16
N SER A 265 5.84 22.18 12.77
CA SER A 265 6.43 23.32 12.07
C SER A 265 7.10 22.87 10.78
N PHE A 266 6.91 23.63 9.70
CA PHE A 266 7.42 23.37 8.37
C PHE A 266 7.94 24.67 7.73
N THR A 267 9.21 24.71 7.38
CA THR A 267 9.86 25.87 6.74
C THR A 267 10.34 25.47 5.35
N LEU A 268 9.83 26.13 4.32
CA LEU A 268 10.34 26.06 2.95
C LEU A 268 11.22 27.29 2.68
N SER A 269 12.41 27.09 2.12
CA SER A 269 13.34 28.16 1.79
C SER A 269 14.09 27.87 0.49
N ALA A 270 14.50 28.92 -0.22
CA ALA A 270 15.41 28.80 -1.36
C ALA A 270 16.83 29.14 -0.94
N ARG A 271 17.82 28.39 -1.45
CA ARG A 271 19.23 28.80 -1.37
C ARG A 271 19.62 29.61 -2.60
N PRO A 272 20.72 30.38 -2.54
CA PRO A 272 21.28 31.04 -3.71
C PRO A 272 21.50 30.05 -4.87
N PRO A 273 21.37 30.47 -6.13
CA PRO A 273 21.58 29.60 -7.30
C PRO A 273 22.94 28.89 -7.32
N ASP A 274 23.97 29.55 -6.78
CA ASP A 274 25.35 29.03 -6.72
C ASP A 274 25.63 28.17 -5.48
N ALA A 275 24.60 27.86 -4.68
CA ALA A 275 24.76 26.98 -3.53
C ALA A 275 25.25 25.60 -3.98
N PRO A 276 26.22 25.00 -3.27
CA PRO A 276 26.75 23.69 -3.64
C PRO A 276 25.64 22.62 -3.58
N PRO A 277 25.71 21.60 -4.44
CA PRO A 277 24.78 20.48 -4.39
C PRO A 277 24.86 19.79 -3.03
N PRO A 278 23.76 19.20 -2.53
CA PRO A 278 23.82 18.39 -1.33
C PRO A 278 24.81 17.24 -1.54
N ALA A 279 25.79 17.12 -0.66
CA ALA A 279 26.74 16.02 -0.72
C ALA A 279 26.06 14.68 -0.40
N PRO A 280 26.47 13.58 -1.05
CA PRO A 280 26.08 12.25 -0.60
C PRO A 280 26.60 12.01 0.83
N PRO A 281 25.93 11.15 1.61
CA PRO A 281 26.40 10.79 2.94
C PRO A 281 27.81 10.20 2.89
N VAL A 282 28.72 10.64 3.77
CA VAL A 282 30.15 10.23 3.80
C VAL A 282 30.34 8.82 4.43
N VAL A 283 29.30 8.00 4.41
CA VAL A 283 29.32 6.67 5.02
C VAL A 283 29.67 5.64 3.94
N PRO A 284 30.65 4.73 4.18
CA PRO A 284 30.91 3.64 3.27
C PRO A 284 29.66 2.76 3.11
N VAL A 285 29.24 2.55 1.87
CA VAL A 285 28.09 1.72 1.52
C VAL A 285 28.46 0.72 0.43
N ARG A 286 27.86 -0.47 0.47
CA ARG A 286 27.98 -1.45 -0.60
C ARG A 286 27.27 -0.93 -1.85
N THR A 287 27.96 -0.91 -2.98
CA THR A 287 27.33 -0.53 -4.25
C THR A 287 26.69 -1.77 -4.89
N GLU A 288 25.43 -1.65 -5.28
CA GLU A 288 24.68 -2.66 -6.03
C GLU A 288 24.26 -2.05 -7.37
N LYS A 289 24.77 -2.60 -8.47
CA LYS A 289 24.44 -2.14 -9.82
C LYS A 289 23.09 -2.69 -10.24
N VAL A 290 22.22 -1.81 -10.75
CA VAL A 290 20.88 -2.17 -11.21
C VAL A 290 20.59 -1.55 -12.57
N SER A 291 19.51 -1.99 -13.23
CA SER A 291 19.02 -1.34 -14.45
C SER A 291 18.54 0.08 -14.12
N ARG A 292 19.06 1.08 -14.83
CA ARG A 292 18.59 2.47 -14.71
C ARG A 292 17.10 2.59 -15.03
N ALA A 293 16.64 1.90 -16.07
CA ALA A 293 15.24 1.91 -16.46
C ALA A 293 14.32 1.37 -15.37
N ASP A 294 14.72 0.28 -14.69
CA ASP A 294 13.93 -0.30 -13.60
C ASP A 294 13.94 0.59 -12.35
N LEU A 295 15.09 1.19 -12.02
CA LEU A 295 15.22 2.12 -10.90
C LEU A 295 14.38 3.37 -11.09
N GLU A 296 14.49 4.04 -12.24
CA GLU A 296 13.72 5.25 -12.52
C GLU A 296 12.21 4.94 -12.62
N ARG A 297 11.82 3.82 -13.23
CA ARG A 297 10.41 3.41 -13.30
C ARG A 297 9.84 3.12 -11.92
N MET A 298 10.54 2.35 -11.08
CA MET A 298 10.09 2.05 -9.71
C MET A 298 9.92 3.33 -8.88
N LEU A 299 10.88 4.26 -8.95
CA LEU A 299 10.82 5.53 -8.25
C LEU A 299 9.66 6.40 -8.75
N PHE A 300 9.53 6.55 -10.07
CA PHE A 300 8.50 7.36 -10.70
C PHE A 300 7.10 6.79 -10.43
N ARG A 301 6.85 5.53 -10.78
CA ARG A 301 5.54 4.88 -10.62
C ARG A 301 5.18 4.65 -9.16
N GLY A 302 6.17 4.35 -8.32
CA GLY A 302 5.96 4.23 -6.87
C GLY A 302 5.53 5.55 -6.25
N LEU A 303 6.18 6.66 -6.61
CA LEU A 303 5.78 8.00 -6.15
C LEU A 303 4.42 8.42 -6.70
N PHE A 304 4.18 8.21 -8.00
CA PHE A 304 2.90 8.46 -8.64
C PHE A 304 1.76 7.73 -7.92
N ARG A 305 1.94 6.42 -7.68
CA ARG A 305 0.92 5.61 -7.02
C ARG A 305 0.73 6.03 -5.57
N ALA A 306 1.81 6.27 -4.82
CA ALA A 306 1.72 6.79 -3.44
C ALA A 306 0.84 8.05 -3.37
N LEU A 307 1.04 8.99 -4.30
CA LEU A 307 0.23 10.20 -4.39
C LEU A 307 -1.22 9.91 -4.76
N SER A 308 -1.48 9.05 -5.74
CA SER A 308 -2.85 8.69 -6.14
C SER A 308 -3.64 7.92 -5.08
N VAL A 309 -2.96 7.14 -4.23
CA VAL A 309 -3.60 6.46 -3.09
C VAL A 309 -3.88 7.45 -1.98
N LYS A 310 -2.94 8.38 -1.74
CA LYS A 310 -3.03 9.36 -0.66
C LYS A 310 -4.04 10.47 -0.94
N PHE A 311 -4.07 10.93 -2.19
CA PHE A 311 -4.88 12.04 -2.69
C PHE A 311 -5.66 11.58 -3.91
N PRO A 312 -6.59 10.62 -3.76
CA PRO A 312 -7.26 10.02 -4.91
C PRO A 312 -8.04 11.07 -5.69
N GLY A 313 -7.71 11.20 -6.97
CA GLY A 313 -8.43 12.04 -7.92
C GLY A 313 -9.68 11.33 -8.47
N ALA A 314 -10.47 12.05 -9.26
CA ALA A 314 -11.73 11.55 -9.79
C ALA A 314 -11.60 10.20 -10.54
N PRO A 315 -10.59 9.95 -11.40
CA PRO A 315 -10.44 8.67 -12.09
C PRO A 315 -10.14 7.49 -11.17
N VAL A 316 -9.53 7.71 -10.00
CA VAL A 316 -9.24 6.65 -9.00
C VAL A 316 -10.48 6.35 -8.17
N GLN A 317 -11.28 7.37 -7.88
CA GLN A 317 -12.55 7.23 -7.15
C GLN A 317 -13.69 6.72 -8.04
N ALA A 318 -13.60 6.97 -9.35
CA ALA A 318 -14.57 6.51 -10.32
C ALA A 318 -14.55 4.99 -10.43
N ARG A 319 -15.74 4.42 -10.52
CA ARG A 319 -15.94 3.00 -10.83
C ARG A 319 -15.89 2.81 -12.33
N PRO A 320 -15.29 1.72 -12.84
CA PRO A 320 -15.36 1.41 -14.26
C PRO A 320 -16.82 1.24 -14.68
N GLU A 321 -17.18 1.82 -15.82
CA GLU A 321 -18.54 1.72 -16.37
C GLU A 321 -18.87 0.28 -16.78
N PRO A 322 -20.10 -0.19 -16.53
CA PRO A 322 -20.54 -1.51 -16.98
C PRO A 322 -20.37 -1.68 -18.48
N ARG A 323 -19.77 -2.80 -18.91
CA ARG A 323 -19.52 -3.09 -20.32
C ARG A 323 -19.37 -4.58 -20.57
N LYS A 324 -19.61 -4.99 -21.82
CA LYS A 324 -19.48 -6.37 -22.27
C LYS A 324 -18.44 -6.46 -23.39
N VAL A 325 -17.65 -7.53 -23.35
CA VAL A 325 -16.70 -7.93 -24.40
C VAL A 325 -16.97 -9.39 -24.76
N PRO A 326 -16.39 -9.94 -25.83
CA PRO A 326 -16.39 -11.39 -26.02
C PRO A 326 -15.83 -12.07 -24.77
N HIS A 327 -16.47 -13.15 -24.31
CA HIS A 327 -16.00 -13.94 -23.16
C HIS A 327 -16.02 -13.25 -21.78
N GLY A 328 -16.61 -12.05 -21.66
CA GLY A 328 -16.81 -11.47 -20.35
C GLY A 328 -17.66 -10.20 -20.28
N ASP A 329 -18.07 -9.85 -19.07
CA ASP A 329 -18.74 -8.59 -18.78
C ASP A 329 -18.36 -8.06 -17.39
N LEU A 330 -18.33 -6.72 -17.30
CA LEU A 330 -18.18 -5.98 -16.06
C LEU A 330 -19.52 -5.34 -15.72
N ARG A 331 -19.97 -5.52 -14.47
CA ARG A 331 -21.19 -4.93 -13.93
C ARG A 331 -20.95 -4.31 -12.57
N HIS A 332 -21.85 -3.43 -12.16
CA HIS A 332 -21.98 -3.05 -10.76
C HIS A 332 -22.97 -4.00 -10.07
N HIS A 333 -22.62 -4.49 -8.89
CA HIS A 333 -23.44 -5.40 -8.10
C HIS A 333 -23.49 -4.87 -6.65
N ASP A 334 -24.62 -4.28 -6.26
CA ASP A 334 -24.82 -3.60 -4.97
C ASP A 334 -23.66 -2.66 -4.56
N GLY A 335 -23.15 -1.93 -5.55
CA GLY A 335 -22.07 -0.97 -5.35
C GLY A 335 -20.67 -1.58 -5.27
N GLN A 336 -20.47 -2.85 -5.63
CA GLN A 336 -19.17 -3.44 -5.89
C GLN A 336 -18.99 -3.74 -7.40
N ILE A 337 -17.75 -3.95 -7.82
CA ILE A 337 -17.44 -4.37 -9.19
C ILE A 337 -17.50 -5.88 -9.28
N LEU A 338 -18.33 -6.38 -10.20
CA LEU A 338 -18.46 -7.78 -10.56
C LEU A 338 -17.95 -7.97 -11.99
N VAL A 339 -17.01 -8.90 -12.18
CA VAL A 339 -16.54 -9.30 -13.50
C VAL A 339 -16.84 -10.77 -13.71
N ARG A 340 -17.53 -11.08 -14.81
CA ARG A 340 -17.85 -12.44 -15.22
C ARG A 340 -17.04 -12.81 -16.45
N LEU A 341 -16.40 -13.97 -16.44
CA LEU A 341 -15.48 -14.43 -17.49
C LEU A 341 -15.78 -15.89 -17.85
N ALA A 342 -15.71 -16.27 -19.13
CA ALA A 342 -15.85 -17.67 -19.54
C ALA A 342 -15.13 -18.00 -20.85
N GLY A 343 -14.66 -19.24 -20.98
CA GLY A 343 -14.00 -19.75 -22.17
C GLY A 343 -12.63 -20.37 -21.89
N SER A 344 -11.82 -20.47 -22.94
CA SER A 344 -10.42 -20.89 -22.86
C SER A 344 -9.57 -19.88 -22.05
N PRO A 345 -8.38 -20.28 -21.56
CA PRO A 345 -7.51 -19.39 -20.80
C PRO A 345 -7.19 -18.08 -21.53
N VAL A 346 -6.93 -18.16 -22.84
CA VAL A 346 -6.65 -16.98 -23.68
C VAL A 346 -7.87 -16.06 -23.77
N GLN A 347 -9.08 -16.62 -23.92
CA GLN A 347 -10.32 -15.84 -23.97
C GLN A 347 -10.62 -15.15 -22.64
N ILE A 348 -10.49 -15.88 -21.52
CA ILE A 348 -10.64 -15.34 -20.17
C ILE A 348 -9.65 -14.21 -19.92
N GLY A 349 -8.37 -14.45 -20.20
CA GLY A 349 -7.32 -13.44 -19.98
C GLY A 349 -7.49 -12.21 -20.85
N THR A 350 -7.89 -12.39 -22.12
CA THR A 350 -8.19 -11.28 -23.04
C THR A 350 -9.35 -10.44 -22.52
N ALA A 351 -10.46 -11.08 -22.12
CA ALA A 351 -11.63 -10.38 -21.59
C ALA A 351 -11.29 -9.64 -20.28
N HIS A 352 -10.54 -10.27 -19.37
CA HIS A 352 -10.06 -9.65 -18.13
C HIS A 352 -9.26 -8.37 -18.44
N GLY A 353 -8.26 -8.46 -19.33
CA GLY A 353 -7.44 -7.30 -19.70
C GLY A 353 -8.24 -6.18 -20.37
N GLN A 354 -9.17 -6.53 -21.27
CA GLN A 354 -10.03 -5.54 -21.94
C GLN A 354 -10.96 -4.82 -20.95
N LEU A 355 -11.51 -5.54 -19.97
CA LEU A 355 -12.48 -5.02 -19.01
C LEU A 355 -11.86 -4.19 -17.89
N LEU A 356 -10.62 -4.47 -17.49
CA LEU A 356 -10.00 -3.91 -16.28
C LEU A 356 -8.64 -3.21 -16.52
N GLY A 357 -8.29 -2.86 -17.76
CA GLY A 357 -6.97 -2.33 -18.10
C GLY A 357 -6.43 -1.21 -17.17
N PRO A 358 -7.19 -0.14 -16.88
CA PRO A 358 -6.78 0.89 -15.93
C PRO A 358 -6.56 0.35 -14.51
N GLU A 359 -7.45 -0.50 -14.02
CA GLU A 359 -7.38 -1.10 -12.69
C GLU A 359 -6.17 -2.04 -12.57
N ILE A 360 -5.87 -2.83 -13.60
CA ILE A 360 -4.70 -3.71 -13.67
C ILE A 360 -3.41 -2.90 -13.56
N ARG A 361 -3.31 -1.77 -14.25
CA ARG A 361 -2.14 -0.87 -14.15
C ARG A 361 -1.96 -0.34 -12.73
N ARG A 362 -3.04 0.02 -12.04
CA ARG A 362 -2.98 0.44 -10.63
C ARG A 362 -2.57 -0.70 -9.71
N THR A 363 -3.02 -1.93 -9.95
CA THR A 363 -2.56 -3.11 -9.21
C THR A 363 -1.05 -3.26 -9.37
N VAL A 364 -0.54 -3.23 -10.60
CA VAL A 364 0.90 -3.34 -10.89
C VAL A 364 1.69 -2.23 -10.21
N ASP A 365 1.22 -0.99 -10.32
CA ASP A 365 1.85 0.15 -9.64
C ASP A 365 1.89 -0.01 -8.12
N SER A 366 0.80 -0.50 -7.52
CA SER A 366 0.70 -0.77 -6.09
C SER A 366 1.67 -1.87 -5.66
N THR A 367 1.67 -3.02 -6.34
CA THR A 367 2.39 -4.22 -5.91
C THR A 367 3.87 -4.22 -6.29
N LEU A 368 4.20 -3.73 -7.49
CA LEU A 368 5.56 -3.77 -8.02
C LEU A 368 6.33 -2.50 -7.69
N HIS A 369 5.73 -1.33 -7.93
CA HIS A 369 6.45 -0.05 -7.87
C HIS A 369 6.36 0.64 -6.51
N LEU A 370 5.16 0.78 -5.93
CA LEU A 370 4.98 1.41 -4.62
C LEU A 370 5.57 0.53 -3.51
N VAL A 371 5.18 -0.74 -3.45
CA VAL A 371 5.77 -1.66 -2.47
C VAL A 371 7.26 -1.88 -2.76
N GLY A 372 7.66 -1.94 -4.04
CA GLY A 372 9.07 -2.03 -4.38
C GLY A 372 9.90 -0.85 -3.90
N LEU A 373 9.39 0.37 -4.07
CA LEU A 373 10.03 1.58 -3.56
C LEU A 373 10.17 1.52 -2.03
N VAL A 374 9.08 1.26 -1.31
CA VAL A 374 9.08 1.23 0.15
C VAL A 374 9.98 0.10 0.66
N SER A 375 9.81 -1.12 0.15
CA SER A 375 10.61 -2.29 0.57
C SER A 375 12.10 -2.10 0.28
N THR A 376 12.46 -1.52 -0.86
CA THR A 376 13.86 -1.23 -1.21
C THR A 376 14.47 -0.23 -0.22
N ILE A 377 13.75 0.85 0.10
CA ILE A 377 14.20 1.85 1.08
C ILE A 377 14.28 1.26 2.50
N GLU A 378 13.29 0.45 2.90
CA GLU A 378 13.20 -0.05 4.26
C GLU A 378 14.19 -1.17 4.57
N ARG A 379 14.39 -2.08 3.61
CA ARG A 379 15.19 -3.30 3.78
C ARG A 379 16.58 -3.20 3.19
N GLY A 380 16.84 -2.22 2.31
CA GLY A 380 18.10 -2.11 1.58
C GLY A 380 18.36 -3.27 0.63
N LYS A 381 17.30 -3.89 0.10
CA LYS A 381 17.37 -4.97 -0.90
C LYS A 381 16.68 -4.54 -2.18
N TRP A 382 17.23 -4.94 -3.32
CA TRP A 382 16.63 -4.66 -4.62
C TRP A 382 15.35 -5.48 -4.84
N PHE A 383 14.19 -4.89 -4.53
CA PHE A 383 12.91 -5.61 -4.54
C PHE A 383 12.51 -6.17 -5.92
N PRO A 384 12.68 -5.45 -7.05
CA PRO A 384 12.43 -6.02 -8.37
C PRO A 384 13.28 -7.27 -8.65
N GLY A 385 14.53 -7.30 -8.16
CA GLY A 385 15.38 -8.49 -8.25
C GLY A 385 14.85 -9.67 -7.44
N GLU A 386 14.35 -9.42 -6.22
CA GLU A 386 13.72 -10.48 -5.41
C GLU A 386 12.48 -11.07 -6.12
N LEU A 387 11.66 -10.24 -6.77
CA LEU A 387 10.49 -10.73 -7.51
C LEU A 387 10.88 -11.53 -8.77
N GLU A 388 11.94 -11.14 -9.48
CA GLU A 388 12.46 -11.93 -10.60
C GLU A 388 13.01 -13.28 -10.13
N GLU A 389 13.71 -13.30 -9.00
CA GLU A 389 14.15 -14.55 -8.37
C GLU A 389 12.96 -15.43 -8.01
N ALA A 390 11.94 -14.86 -7.33
CA ALA A 390 10.71 -15.57 -7.00
C ALA A 390 10.03 -16.12 -8.26
N TRP A 391 9.86 -15.30 -9.29
CA TRP A 391 9.28 -15.75 -10.57
C TRP A 391 10.08 -16.90 -11.19
N SER A 392 11.41 -16.83 -11.19
CA SER A 392 12.27 -17.88 -11.77
C SER A 392 12.10 -19.24 -11.07
N ARG A 393 11.79 -19.23 -9.76
CA ARG A 393 11.59 -20.43 -8.95
C ARG A 393 10.15 -20.93 -8.99
N LEU A 394 9.18 -20.02 -9.07
CA LEU A 394 7.75 -20.35 -9.09
C LEU A 394 7.26 -20.77 -10.49
N SER A 395 7.74 -20.13 -11.54
CA SER A 395 7.21 -20.31 -12.90
C SER A 395 7.30 -21.73 -13.46
N PRO A 396 8.32 -22.56 -13.14
CA PRO A 396 8.34 -23.97 -13.54
C PRO A 396 7.19 -24.81 -12.95
N HIS A 397 6.57 -24.34 -11.88
CA HIS A 397 5.48 -25.01 -11.18
C HIS A 397 4.09 -24.46 -11.52
N LEU A 398 4.01 -23.42 -12.36
CA LEU A 398 2.74 -22.87 -12.82
C LEU A 398 2.09 -23.80 -13.86
N PRO A 399 0.79 -24.07 -13.75
CA PRO A 399 0.05 -24.75 -14.82
C PRO A 399 0.12 -23.95 -16.14
N PRO A 400 0.35 -24.60 -17.30
CA PRO A 400 0.43 -23.90 -18.58
C PRO A 400 -0.78 -23.02 -18.88
N HIS A 401 -1.99 -23.49 -18.57
CA HIS A 401 -3.23 -22.74 -18.81
C HIS A 401 -3.31 -21.45 -17.99
N HIS A 402 -2.81 -21.45 -16.75
CA HIS A 402 -2.73 -20.23 -15.93
C HIS A 402 -1.70 -19.23 -16.49
N LEU A 403 -0.60 -19.73 -17.08
CA LEU A 403 0.39 -18.89 -17.72
C LEU A 403 -0.17 -18.24 -19.01
N GLU A 404 -0.91 -19.00 -19.81
CA GLU A 404 -1.61 -18.52 -21.01
C GLU A 404 -2.64 -17.44 -20.67
N GLU A 405 -3.46 -17.65 -19.62
CA GLU A 405 -4.40 -16.63 -19.12
C GLU A 405 -3.67 -15.33 -18.76
N LEU A 406 -2.56 -15.42 -18.02
CA LEU A 406 -1.76 -14.26 -17.61
C LEU A 406 -1.14 -13.53 -18.80
N GLN A 407 -0.63 -14.25 -19.80
CA GLN A 407 -0.08 -13.66 -21.02
C GLN A 407 -1.15 -12.95 -21.85
N ALA A 408 -2.35 -13.52 -21.91
CA ALA A 408 -3.49 -12.89 -22.58
C ALA A 408 -3.94 -11.62 -21.87
N ILE A 409 -3.92 -11.57 -20.54
CA ILE A 409 -4.17 -10.33 -19.76
C ILE A 409 -3.16 -9.25 -20.17
N ALA A 410 -1.86 -9.56 -20.14
CA ALA A 410 -0.81 -8.60 -20.53
C ALA A 410 -1.02 -8.07 -21.95
N SER A 411 -1.30 -8.98 -22.89
CA SER A 411 -1.49 -8.63 -24.31
C SER A 411 -2.72 -7.75 -24.56
N ALA A 412 -3.75 -7.90 -23.73
CA ALA A 412 -5.00 -7.13 -23.82
C ALA A 412 -4.94 -5.76 -23.09
N CYS A 413 -3.84 -5.44 -22.40
CA CYS A 413 -3.67 -4.22 -21.63
C CYS A 413 -2.63 -3.27 -22.27
N PRO A 414 -3.07 -2.27 -23.07
CA PRO A 414 -2.15 -1.26 -23.60
C PRO A 414 -1.29 -0.61 -22.50
N GLY A 415 0.01 -0.50 -22.78
CA GLY A 415 0.98 0.14 -21.88
C GLY A 415 1.45 -0.73 -20.71
N LEU A 416 1.01 -1.99 -20.60
CA LEU A 416 1.48 -2.94 -19.60
C LEU A 416 2.39 -3.98 -20.23
N GLY A 417 3.63 -4.09 -19.74
CA GLY A 417 4.57 -5.12 -20.19
C GLY A 417 4.31 -6.47 -19.54
N TRP A 418 4.57 -7.56 -20.27
CA TRP A 418 4.54 -8.95 -19.75
C TRP A 418 5.34 -9.10 -18.44
N ARG A 419 6.53 -8.49 -18.39
CA ARG A 419 7.40 -8.50 -17.21
C ARG A 419 6.72 -7.89 -15.99
N ASP A 420 6.06 -6.75 -16.13
CA ASP A 420 5.48 -6.05 -14.98
C ASP A 420 4.26 -6.81 -14.44
N LEU A 421 3.41 -7.35 -15.34
CA LEU A 421 2.26 -8.15 -14.94
C LEU A 421 2.67 -9.47 -14.27
N ARG A 422 3.63 -10.21 -14.82
CA ARG A 422 4.05 -11.51 -14.24
C ARG A 422 4.64 -11.34 -12.84
N LEU A 423 5.44 -10.28 -12.63
CA LEU A 423 6.01 -9.97 -11.31
C LEU A 423 4.96 -9.47 -10.33
N SER A 424 3.94 -8.73 -10.79
CA SER A 424 2.79 -8.37 -9.96
C SER A 424 1.97 -9.60 -9.55
N SER A 425 1.82 -10.59 -10.45
CA SER A 425 0.98 -11.78 -10.21
C SER A 425 1.47 -12.67 -9.07
N ILE A 426 2.78 -12.72 -8.81
CA ILE A 426 3.39 -13.52 -7.74
C ILE A 426 3.54 -12.75 -6.41
N PHE A 427 3.23 -11.46 -6.40
CA PHE A 427 3.27 -10.62 -5.21
C PHE A 427 2.53 -11.20 -3.99
N PRO A 428 1.39 -11.90 -4.14
CA PRO A 428 0.72 -12.57 -3.01
C PRO A 428 1.60 -13.58 -2.25
N GLU A 429 2.64 -14.15 -2.88
CA GLU A 429 3.57 -15.09 -2.21
C GLU A 429 4.44 -14.43 -1.13
N TYR A 430 4.35 -13.11 -0.95
CA TYR A 430 5.16 -12.36 0.02
C TYR A 430 4.49 -12.09 1.38
N PHE A 431 3.22 -12.45 1.62
CA PHE A 431 2.45 -11.97 2.80
C PHE A 431 1.43 -12.97 3.42
N HIS A 432 0.78 -12.56 4.53
CA HIS A 432 0.11 -13.44 5.50
C HIS A 432 -1.26 -12.93 6.01
N CYS A 433 -2.22 -13.81 6.42
CA CYS A 433 -3.66 -13.49 6.65
C CYS A 433 -4.34 -14.23 7.84
N SER A 434 -5.67 -14.49 7.89
CA SER A 434 -6.43 -15.26 8.93
C SER A 434 -7.79 -15.83 8.44
N GLY A 435 -8.36 -16.91 9.05
CA GLY A 435 -9.65 -17.50 8.60
C GLY A 435 -10.30 -18.57 9.52
N PHE A 436 -11.58 -18.94 9.31
CA PHE A 436 -12.32 -19.94 10.11
C PHE A 436 -13.43 -20.64 9.32
N ALA A 437 -13.87 -21.83 9.76
CA ALA A 437 -15.10 -22.48 9.29
C ALA A 437 -15.90 -23.09 10.45
N LEU A 438 -17.23 -22.92 10.43
CA LEU A 438 -18.19 -23.38 11.43
C LEU A 438 -19.35 -24.09 10.74
N PHE A 439 -19.87 -25.18 11.28
CA PHE A 439 -21.01 -25.90 10.69
C PHE A 439 -21.70 -26.80 11.72
N GLY A 440 -22.74 -27.55 11.33
CA GLY A 440 -23.36 -28.54 12.20
C GLY A 440 -23.89 -27.92 13.50
N ARG A 441 -23.60 -28.50 14.67
CA ARG A 441 -24.07 -27.94 15.95
C ARG A 441 -23.39 -26.63 16.32
N ALA A 442 -22.34 -26.20 15.60
CA ALA A 442 -21.79 -24.87 15.80
C ALA A 442 -22.75 -23.78 15.25
N THR A 443 -23.66 -24.11 14.34
CA THR A 443 -24.53 -23.16 13.64
C THR A 443 -26.00 -23.44 13.93
N ALA A 444 -26.83 -22.39 14.03
CA ALA A 444 -28.25 -22.51 14.39
C ALA A 444 -29.05 -23.32 13.35
N ASP A 445 -28.62 -23.28 12.09
CA ASP A 445 -29.27 -23.95 10.96
C ASP A 445 -28.49 -25.16 10.44
N GLY A 446 -27.42 -25.58 11.12
CA GLY A 446 -26.56 -26.69 10.69
C GLY A 446 -25.70 -26.39 9.45
N ALA A 447 -25.81 -25.20 8.86
CA ALA A 447 -25.13 -24.82 7.63
C ALA A 447 -23.65 -24.52 7.85
N LEU A 448 -22.82 -24.74 6.82
CA LEU A 448 -21.42 -24.37 6.87
C LEU A 448 -21.21 -22.88 6.54
N TYR A 449 -20.56 -22.17 7.47
CA TYR A 449 -20.08 -20.81 7.37
C TYR A 449 -18.55 -20.79 7.35
N HIS A 450 -17.97 -20.40 6.21
CA HIS A 450 -16.52 -20.22 6.09
C HIS A 450 -16.20 -18.73 6.00
N GLY A 451 -15.58 -18.19 7.05
CA GLY A 451 -15.14 -16.80 7.13
C GLY A 451 -13.65 -16.65 6.85
N ARG A 452 -13.26 -15.68 6.02
CA ARG A 452 -11.85 -15.38 5.72
C ARG A 452 -11.58 -13.88 5.90
N VAL A 453 -10.48 -13.57 6.60
CA VAL A 453 -9.97 -12.20 6.87
C VAL A 453 -8.62 -11.96 6.19
N LEU A 454 -8.56 -11.04 5.22
CA LEU A 454 -7.28 -10.53 4.69
C LEU A 454 -6.86 -9.28 5.39
N ASP A 455 -5.85 -9.42 6.22
CA ASP A 455 -5.12 -8.31 6.80
C ASP A 455 -3.97 -7.95 5.85
N TYR A 456 -4.21 -6.96 4.99
CA TYR A 456 -3.29 -6.53 3.93
C TYR A 456 -3.16 -5.01 3.86
N MET A 457 -2.09 -4.52 3.23
CA MET A 457 -1.75 -3.10 3.19
C MET A 457 -2.87 -2.26 2.54
N THR A 458 -3.80 -1.73 3.32
CA THR A 458 -4.81 -0.77 2.84
C THR A 458 -4.16 0.52 2.38
N GLU A 459 -2.90 0.74 2.78
CA GLU A 459 -2.07 1.89 2.43
C GLU A 459 -1.50 1.85 1.00
N ILE A 460 -1.63 0.73 0.27
CA ILE A 460 -1.18 0.63 -1.14
C ILE A 460 -2.33 0.73 -2.14
N GLY A 461 -3.58 0.92 -1.68
CA GLY A 461 -4.73 1.20 -2.55
C GLY A 461 -5.31 0.01 -3.30
N LEU A 462 -5.10 -1.23 -2.84
CA LEU A 462 -5.70 -2.42 -3.48
C LEU A 462 -7.24 -2.43 -3.38
N GLN A 463 -7.81 -1.75 -2.39
CA GLN A 463 -9.25 -1.57 -2.27
C GLN A 463 -9.88 -0.84 -3.47
N GLN A 464 -9.08 -0.02 -4.17
CA GLN A 464 -9.52 0.74 -5.35
C GLN A 464 -9.62 -0.13 -6.61
N VAL A 465 -9.11 -1.37 -6.54
CA VAL A 465 -9.05 -2.33 -7.65
C VAL A 465 -9.61 -3.70 -7.24
N ALA A 466 -10.41 -3.73 -6.16
CA ALA A 466 -11.08 -4.93 -5.68
C ALA A 466 -12.22 -5.32 -6.63
N VAL A 467 -12.28 -6.60 -6.97
CA VAL A 467 -13.25 -7.16 -7.94
C VAL A 467 -13.75 -8.50 -7.42
N ALA A 468 -15.07 -8.70 -7.44
CA ALA A 468 -15.66 -10.03 -7.35
C ALA A 468 -15.64 -10.65 -8.74
N PHE A 469 -14.94 -11.77 -8.90
CA PHE A 469 -14.88 -12.52 -10.16
C PHE A 469 -15.83 -13.72 -10.11
N VAL A 470 -16.57 -13.94 -11.20
CA VAL A 470 -17.22 -15.22 -11.48
C VAL A 470 -16.65 -15.75 -12.79
N VAL A 471 -15.95 -16.88 -12.72
CA VAL A 471 -15.19 -17.40 -13.86
C VAL A 471 -15.65 -18.82 -14.18
N LYS A 472 -15.84 -19.12 -15.46
CA LYS A 472 -16.18 -20.44 -15.98
C LYS A 472 -15.19 -20.86 -17.08
N PRO A 473 -14.07 -21.49 -16.73
CA PRO A 473 -13.12 -21.99 -17.72
C PRO A 473 -13.66 -23.22 -18.45
N ASP A 474 -13.26 -23.38 -19.71
CA ASP A 474 -13.59 -24.57 -20.51
C ASP A 474 -13.09 -25.84 -19.84
N GLY A 475 -13.96 -26.86 -19.74
CA GLY A 475 -13.61 -28.14 -19.13
C GLY A 475 -13.38 -28.13 -17.61
N ALA A 476 -13.55 -26.98 -16.94
CA ALA A 476 -13.36 -26.83 -15.50
C ALA A 476 -14.63 -26.35 -14.78
N ARG A 477 -14.56 -26.34 -13.45
CA ARG A 477 -15.67 -25.86 -12.60
C ARG A 477 -15.78 -24.34 -12.65
N GLY A 478 -17.01 -23.85 -12.66
CA GLY A 478 -17.30 -22.44 -12.44
C GLY A 478 -17.07 -22.06 -10.98
N PHE A 479 -16.53 -20.87 -10.72
CA PHE A 479 -16.25 -20.43 -9.36
C PHE A 479 -16.39 -18.91 -9.17
N LEU A 480 -16.60 -18.52 -7.92
CA LEU A 480 -16.51 -17.15 -7.43
C LEU A 480 -15.16 -16.94 -6.74
N ASN A 481 -14.51 -15.81 -7.02
CA ASN A 481 -13.25 -15.41 -6.40
C ASN A 481 -13.32 -13.94 -5.98
N ALA A 482 -13.11 -13.64 -4.70
CA ALA A 482 -12.90 -12.29 -4.22
C ALA A 482 -11.42 -11.91 -4.43
N GLY A 483 -11.14 -11.04 -5.40
CA GLY A 483 -9.78 -10.76 -5.85
C GLY A 483 -9.56 -9.31 -6.27
N TYR A 484 -8.53 -9.11 -7.09
CA TYR A 484 -8.09 -7.80 -7.54
C TYR A 484 -7.79 -7.83 -9.03
N ALA A 485 -8.02 -6.72 -9.71
CA ALA A 485 -7.77 -6.59 -11.14
C ALA A 485 -6.34 -7.02 -11.49
N GLY A 486 -6.20 -7.96 -12.44
CA GLY A 486 -4.91 -8.45 -12.94
C GLY A 486 -4.33 -9.63 -12.19
N LEU A 487 -4.92 -10.03 -11.05
CA LEU A 487 -4.51 -11.22 -10.32
C LEU A 487 -5.42 -12.39 -10.71
N GLN A 488 -4.89 -13.34 -11.48
CA GLN A 488 -5.65 -14.51 -11.96
C GLN A 488 -5.84 -15.61 -10.89
N GLY A 489 -4.92 -15.69 -9.91
CA GLY A 489 -5.02 -16.64 -8.80
C GLY A 489 -6.19 -16.36 -7.85
N SER A 490 -6.31 -17.20 -6.82
CA SER A 490 -7.34 -17.04 -5.78
C SER A 490 -6.73 -16.98 -4.39
N VAL A 491 -7.34 -16.15 -3.55
CA VAL A 491 -7.10 -16.11 -2.09
C VAL A 491 -8.39 -16.37 -1.31
N SER A 492 -9.55 -16.21 -1.92
CA SER A 492 -10.83 -16.46 -1.27
C SER A 492 -11.85 -16.81 -2.33
N GLY A 493 -12.41 -18.01 -2.27
CA GLY A 493 -13.38 -18.40 -3.28
C GLY A 493 -14.21 -19.62 -2.92
N MET A 494 -15.21 -19.85 -3.77
CA MET A 494 -16.05 -21.03 -3.74
C MET A 494 -16.42 -21.45 -5.16
N ASN A 495 -16.56 -22.76 -5.40
CA ASN A 495 -16.91 -23.29 -6.71
C ASN A 495 -18.34 -23.85 -6.78
N GLU A 496 -18.80 -24.13 -8.00
CA GLU A 496 -20.15 -24.65 -8.27
C GLU A 496 -20.39 -26.07 -7.71
N ALA A 497 -19.32 -26.77 -7.29
CA ALA A 497 -19.40 -28.06 -6.61
C ALA A 497 -19.62 -27.95 -5.10
N GLY A 498 -19.65 -26.73 -4.55
CA GLY A 498 -19.84 -26.49 -3.13
C GLY A 498 -18.56 -26.55 -2.29
N ILE A 499 -17.37 -26.43 -2.91
CA ILE A 499 -16.11 -26.29 -2.19
C ILE A 499 -15.83 -24.82 -1.93
N SER A 500 -15.40 -24.46 -0.71
CA SER A 500 -14.88 -23.12 -0.41
C SER A 500 -13.52 -23.15 0.27
N LEU A 501 -12.73 -22.12 0.01
CA LEU A 501 -11.32 -22.04 0.38
C LEU A 501 -10.98 -20.66 0.95
N GLY A 502 -10.10 -20.66 1.95
CA GLY A 502 -9.54 -19.48 2.57
C GLY A 502 -8.17 -19.80 3.14
N GLU A 503 -7.32 -18.79 3.24
CA GLU A 503 -5.92 -18.90 3.59
C GLU A 503 -5.48 -17.90 4.66
N MET A 504 -4.37 -18.23 5.27
CA MET A 504 -3.63 -17.43 6.22
C MET A 504 -2.16 -17.72 6.00
N GLY A 505 -1.36 -16.73 5.55
CA GLY A 505 0.08 -16.96 5.51
C GLY A 505 0.71 -17.14 6.89
N GLY A 506 1.86 -17.80 6.89
CA GLY A 506 2.69 -18.12 8.06
C GLY A 506 4.07 -17.49 7.96
N GLY A 507 5.12 -18.31 8.03
CA GLY A 507 6.51 -17.91 7.75
C GLY A 507 7.01 -18.37 6.37
N GLY A 508 8.32 -18.65 6.29
CA GLY A 508 8.91 -19.34 5.14
C GLY A 508 9.17 -18.48 3.89
N ARG A 509 9.19 -17.14 4.01
CA ARG A 509 9.59 -16.26 2.90
C ARG A 509 10.91 -16.75 2.30
N TYR A 510 11.01 -16.67 0.96
CA TYR A 510 12.11 -17.19 0.13
C TYR A 510 12.09 -18.72 -0.10
N GLN A 511 11.07 -19.45 0.34
CA GLN A 511 10.90 -20.87 0.01
C GLN A 511 9.91 -21.03 -1.16
N TRP A 512 10.41 -20.79 -2.38
CA TRP A 512 9.58 -20.61 -3.58
C TRP A 512 9.63 -21.77 -4.59
N ASP A 513 10.29 -22.89 -4.24
CA ASP A 513 10.43 -24.06 -5.12
C ASP A 513 9.17 -24.94 -5.06
N GLY A 514 8.04 -24.39 -5.49
CA GLY A 514 6.75 -25.07 -5.49
C GLY A 514 5.67 -24.30 -6.23
N VAL A 515 4.46 -24.85 -6.25
CA VAL A 515 3.30 -24.19 -6.86
C VAL A 515 2.91 -22.99 -5.98
N PRO A 516 2.77 -21.77 -6.53
CA PRO A 516 2.31 -20.61 -5.76
C PRO A 516 1.00 -20.90 -5.04
N MET A 517 0.86 -20.41 -3.81
CA MET A 517 -0.35 -20.58 -3.00
C MET A 517 -1.61 -20.13 -3.76
N THR A 518 -1.56 -18.96 -4.40
CA THR A 518 -2.74 -18.45 -5.12
C THR A 518 -3.11 -19.28 -6.34
N THR A 519 -2.13 -19.96 -6.92
CA THR A 519 -2.30 -20.91 -8.03
C THR A 519 -2.91 -22.22 -7.51
N LEU A 520 -2.42 -22.76 -6.39
CA LEU A 520 -3.02 -23.96 -5.77
C LEU A 520 -4.47 -23.75 -5.36
N MET A 521 -4.80 -22.60 -4.78
CA MET A 521 -6.17 -22.25 -4.44
C MET A 521 -7.05 -22.15 -5.68
N ARG A 522 -6.57 -21.50 -6.75
CA ARG A 522 -7.29 -21.41 -8.03
C ARG A 522 -7.53 -22.80 -8.64
N ARG A 523 -6.51 -23.66 -8.66
CA ARG A 523 -6.62 -25.07 -9.11
C ARG A 523 -7.69 -25.83 -8.32
N ALA A 524 -7.76 -25.64 -7.01
CA ALA A 524 -8.78 -26.29 -6.20
C ALA A 524 -10.21 -25.84 -6.55
N LEU A 525 -10.39 -24.57 -6.91
CA LEU A 525 -11.69 -24.07 -7.40
C LEU A 525 -12.05 -24.67 -8.76
N GLU A 526 -11.08 -24.84 -9.65
CA GLU A 526 -11.25 -25.38 -11.01
C GLU A 526 -11.45 -26.90 -11.06
N GLU A 527 -10.68 -27.64 -10.25
CA GLU A 527 -10.51 -29.09 -10.34
C GLU A 527 -11.36 -29.84 -9.29
N CYS A 528 -11.36 -29.38 -8.03
CA CYS A 528 -11.87 -30.19 -6.91
C CYS A 528 -13.39 -30.09 -6.75
N GLY A 529 -14.03 -31.24 -6.62
CA GLY A 529 -15.43 -31.37 -6.24
C GLY A 529 -15.65 -31.76 -4.77
N THR A 530 -14.64 -32.25 -4.06
CA THR A 530 -14.76 -32.79 -2.69
C THR A 530 -13.60 -32.36 -1.80
N LEU A 531 -13.80 -32.35 -0.48
CA LEU A 531 -12.71 -32.12 0.49
C LEU A 531 -11.55 -33.12 0.36
N GLU A 532 -11.83 -34.36 -0.01
CA GLU A 532 -10.80 -35.37 -0.23
C GLU A 532 -9.92 -35.06 -1.46
N GLU A 533 -10.52 -34.58 -2.56
CA GLU A 533 -9.77 -34.12 -3.73
C GLU A 533 -8.92 -32.89 -3.39
N VAL A 534 -9.43 -31.95 -2.58
CA VAL A 534 -8.63 -30.84 -2.05
C VAL A 534 -7.46 -31.36 -1.21
N ARG A 535 -7.69 -32.33 -0.32
CA ARG A 535 -6.63 -32.95 0.49
C ARG A 535 -5.52 -33.55 -0.37
N ARG A 536 -5.90 -34.29 -1.42
CA ARG A 536 -4.96 -34.92 -2.37
C ARG A 536 -4.19 -33.88 -3.16
N LEU A 537 -4.88 -32.86 -3.69
CA LEU A 537 -4.24 -31.77 -4.43
C LEU A 537 -3.13 -31.11 -3.60
N TRP A 538 -3.36 -30.85 -2.31
CA TRP A 538 -2.34 -30.29 -1.42
C TRP A 538 -1.23 -31.28 -1.07
N ALA A 539 -1.56 -32.56 -0.87
CA ALA A 539 -0.58 -33.59 -0.54
C ALA A 539 0.41 -33.84 -1.69
N ASP A 540 -0.11 -33.84 -2.92
CA ASP A 540 0.61 -34.24 -4.14
C ASP A 540 1.34 -33.06 -4.81
N SER A 541 0.96 -31.81 -4.50
CA SER A 541 1.61 -30.63 -5.07
C SER A 541 2.82 -30.18 -4.24
N PRO A 542 3.94 -29.77 -4.86
CA PRO A 542 5.02 -29.07 -4.15
C PRO A 542 4.51 -27.70 -3.68
N ARG A 543 4.78 -27.35 -2.42
CA ARG A 543 4.21 -26.18 -1.76
C ARG A 543 5.29 -25.13 -1.51
N THR A 544 4.89 -23.86 -1.54
CA THR A 544 5.75 -22.72 -1.21
C THR A 544 5.49 -22.25 0.22
N CYS A 545 6.47 -21.55 0.80
CA CYS A 545 6.40 -20.85 2.09
C CYS A 545 5.70 -21.66 3.20
N GLU A 546 5.27 -21.00 4.28
CA GLU A 546 4.32 -21.60 5.21
C GLU A 546 2.97 -20.91 5.06
N TYR A 547 1.92 -21.72 4.92
CA TYR A 547 0.54 -21.27 4.82
C TYR A 547 -0.35 -22.15 5.67
N TYR A 548 -1.43 -21.54 6.13
CA TYR A 548 -2.52 -22.16 6.84
C TYR A 548 -3.78 -22.00 5.99
N TYR A 549 -4.59 -23.03 5.90
CA TYR A 549 -5.79 -23.02 5.06
C TYR A 549 -6.99 -23.50 5.85
N VAL A 550 -8.15 -22.98 5.50
CA VAL A 550 -9.43 -23.58 5.84
C VAL A 550 -10.08 -24.01 4.53
N PHE A 551 -10.51 -25.26 4.46
CA PHE A 551 -11.30 -25.79 3.35
C PHE A 551 -12.61 -26.32 3.87
N ALA A 552 -13.65 -26.20 3.06
CA ALA A 552 -14.97 -26.67 3.42
C ALA A 552 -15.70 -27.28 2.23
N ASP A 553 -16.56 -28.26 2.50
CA ASP A 553 -17.52 -28.83 1.55
C ASP A 553 -18.94 -28.47 2.02
N GLY A 554 -19.78 -27.98 1.11
CA GLY A 554 -21.17 -27.67 1.40
C GLY A 554 -22.11 -28.86 1.27
N LYS A 555 -21.67 -29.93 0.59
CA LYS A 555 -22.49 -31.13 0.32
C LYS A 555 -22.45 -32.09 1.50
N ILE A 556 -21.26 -32.25 2.08
CA ILE A 556 -21.05 -32.84 3.40
C ILE A 556 -20.70 -31.67 4.31
N PRO A 557 -21.49 -31.30 5.33
CA PRO A 557 -21.14 -30.19 6.20
C PRO A 557 -19.93 -30.58 7.05
N ASP A 558 -18.74 -30.41 6.47
CA ASP A 558 -17.44 -30.76 7.03
C ASP A 558 -16.39 -29.74 6.55
N ALA A 559 -15.29 -29.64 7.28
CA ALA A 559 -14.20 -28.73 6.97
C ALA A 559 -12.85 -29.34 7.38
N MET A 560 -11.75 -28.77 6.92
CA MET A 560 -10.43 -29.07 7.46
C MET A 560 -9.59 -27.82 7.56
N ALA A 561 -8.80 -27.73 8.63
CA ALA A 561 -7.66 -26.84 8.70
C ALA A 561 -6.43 -27.55 8.13
N VAL A 562 -5.58 -26.82 7.43
CA VAL A 562 -4.31 -27.33 6.92
C VAL A 562 -3.19 -26.40 7.35
N ARG A 563 -2.12 -26.93 7.92
CA ARG A 563 -0.82 -26.25 7.98
C ARG A 563 0.07 -26.88 6.93
N ALA A 564 0.61 -26.08 6.03
CA ALA A 564 1.46 -26.54 4.95
C ALA A 564 2.74 -25.72 4.90
N THR A 565 3.88 -26.42 4.85
CA THR A 565 5.20 -25.88 4.51
C THR A 565 5.70 -26.58 3.24
N PRO A 566 6.89 -26.26 2.70
CA PRO A 566 7.41 -27.01 1.55
C PRO A 566 7.70 -28.48 1.89
N THR A 567 7.95 -28.80 3.16
CA THR A 567 8.38 -30.15 3.59
C THR A 567 7.38 -30.86 4.49
N GLU A 568 6.48 -30.14 5.13
CA GLU A 568 5.50 -30.68 6.08
C GLU A 568 4.08 -30.31 5.66
N ILE A 569 3.14 -31.22 5.92
CA ILE A 569 1.72 -30.94 5.80
C ILE A 569 0.97 -31.62 6.93
N GLU A 570 0.09 -30.87 7.59
CA GLU A 570 -0.73 -31.33 8.68
C GLU A 570 -2.18 -30.97 8.41
N PHE A 571 -3.07 -31.95 8.59
CA PHE A 571 -4.51 -31.79 8.42
C PHE A 571 -5.19 -31.92 9.77
N LEU A 572 -5.95 -30.90 10.15
CA LEU A 572 -6.71 -30.85 11.38
C LEU A 572 -8.21 -30.94 11.07
N ARG A 573 -8.86 -31.93 11.67
CA ARG A 573 -10.31 -32.11 11.57
C ARG A 573 -11.07 -31.17 12.53
N PRO A 574 -12.34 -30.90 12.26
CA PRO A 574 -13.17 -30.07 13.12
C PRO A 574 -13.30 -30.67 14.53
N GLY A 575 -13.30 -29.82 15.55
CA GLY A 575 -13.37 -30.27 16.95
C GLY A 575 -12.11 -30.91 17.51
N HIS A 576 -11.03 -31.06 16.74
CA HIS A 576 -9.76 -31.56 17.27
C HIS A 576 -8.95 -30.43 17.91
N ALA A 577 -8.25 -30.75 19.01
CA ALA A 577 -7.31 -29.85 19.65
C ALA A 577 -5.98 -29.79 18.88
N HIS A 578 -5.29 -28.66 18.95
CA HIS A 578 -3.97 -28.49 18.36
C HIS A 578 -3.10 -27.56 19.23
N PRO A 579 -1.79 -27.82 19.44
CA PRO A 579 -0.96 -27.02 20.35
C PRO A 579 -0.93 -25.51 20.05
N GLN A 580 -0.99 -25.13 18.77
CA GLN A 580 -1.00 -23.71 18.38
C GLN A 580 -2.40 -23.06 18.47
N LEU A 581 -3.47 -23.86 18.47
CA LEU A 581 -4.86 -23.38 18.38
C LEU A 581 -5.62 -23.52 19.70
N GLY A 582 -5.15 -24.35 20.62
CA GLY A 582 -5.80 -24.72 21.87
C GLY A 582 -6.79 -25.88 21.72
N GLU A 583 -7.67 -26.03 22.71
CA GLU A 583 -8.68 -27.08 22.75
C GLU A 583 -9.62 -27.05 21.53
N GLY A 584 -10.10 -28.23 21.12
CA GLY A 584 -11.06 -28.35 20.03
C GLY A 584 -12.42 -27.73 20.39
N ILE A 585 -13.07 -27.10 19.42
CA ILE A 585 -14.47 -26.65 19.54
C ILE A 585 -15.29 -27.56 18.62
N ALA A 586 -16.25 -28.29 19.18
CA ALA A 586 -17.06 -29.25 18.42
C ALA A 586 -17.66 -28.60 17.16
N ASP A 587 -17.59 -29.30 16.03
CA ASP A 587 -18.15 -28.87 14.74
C ASP A 587 -17.58 -27.51 14.23
N ALA A 588 -16.33 -27.20 14.59
CA ALA A 588 -15.65 -25.97 14.20
C ALA A 588 -14.15 -26.17 13.91
N VAL A 589 -13.64 -25.36 12.98
CA VAL A 589 -12.22 -25.13 12.70
C VAL A 589 -11.94 -23.64 12.82
N VAL A 590 -11.02 -23.24 13.69
CA VAL A 590 -10.74 -21.83 13.99
C VAL A 590 -9.24 -21.54 13.84
N LEU A 591 -8.87 -20.76 12.82
CA LEU A 591 -7.47 -20.40 12.54
C LEU A 591 -7.21 -18.89 12.66
N SER A 592 -6.32 -18.53 13.59
CA SER A 592 -5.80 -17.17 13.71
C SER A 592 -4.55 -17.22 14.58
N ALA A 593 -4.02 -16.06 14.99
CA ALA A 593 -2.85 -15.98 15.86
C ALA A 593 -3.02 -14.95 16.99
N GLY A 594 -2.38 -15.22 18.13
CA GLY A 594 -2.27 -14.30 19.25
C GLY A 594 -3.62 -13.86 19.82
N SER A 595 -3.78 -12.55 20.08
CA SER A 595 -5.01 -11.99 20.64
C SER A 595 -6.22 -12.16 19.71
N ARG A 596 -6.02 -12.22 18.40
CA ARG A 596 -7.10 -12.41 17.41
C ARG A 596 -7.68 -13.80 17.52
N LEU A 597 -6.83 -14.82 17.65
CA LEU A 597 -7.26 -16.20 17.92
C LEU A 597 -8.03 -16.30 19.24
N LYS A 598 -7.51 -15.68 20.30
CA LYS A 598 -8.19 -15.68 21.60
C LYS A 598 -9.60 -15.11 21.52
N GLU A 599 -9.76 -13.96 20.86
CA GLU A 599 -11.05 -13.30 20.67
C GLU A 599 -11.98 -14.11 19.76
N LEU A 600 -11.48 -14.61 18.63
CA LEU A 600 -12.28 -15.40 17.70
C LEU A 600 -12.79 -16.68 18.36
N ARG A 601 -11.93 -17.41 19.07
CA ARG A 601 -12.32 -18.60 19.84
C ARG A 601 -13.36 -18.26 20.90
N HIS A 602 -13.18 -17.17 21.64
CA HIS A 602 -14.17 -16.72 22.62
C HIS A 602 -15.54 -16.51 21.95
N ARG A 603 -15.61 -15.76 20.84
CA ARG A 603 -16.87 -15.53 20.12
C ARG A 603 -17.50 -16.81 19.61
N VAL A 604 -16.70 -17.69 19.01
CA VAL A 604 -17.17 -18.98 18.48
C VAL A 604 -17.72 -19.86 19.61
N THR A 605 -17.03 -19.97 20.74
CA THR A 605 -17.50 -20.74 21.90
C THR A 605 -18.77 -20.12 22.50
N ALA A 606 -18.82 -18.79 22.64
CA ALA A 606 -19.97 -18.09 23.23
C ALA A 606 -21.24 -18.17 22.38
N GLY A 607 -21.09 -18.17 21.05
CA GLY A 607 -22.21 -18.28 20.11
C GLY A 607 -22.47 -19.69 19.57
N HIS A 608 -21.77 -20.71 20.08
CA HIS A 608 -21.87 -22.08 19.58
C HIS A 608 -23.33 -22.57 19.58
N GLY A 609 -23.81 -23.05 18.43
CA GLY A 609 -25.19 -23.50 18.22
C GLY A 609 -26.19 -22.39 17.91
N THR A 610 -25.75 -21.13 17.80
CA THR A 610 -26.65 -19.98 17.58
C THR A 610 -26.34 -19.18 16.30
N PHE A 611 -25.29 -19.54 15.56
CA PHE A 611 -24.89 -18.76 14.39
C PHE A 611 -25.87 -18.85 13.21
N THR A 612 -26.17 -17.69 12.64
CA THR A 612 -26.81 -17.50 11.33
C THR A 612 -25.79 -16.83 10.41
N ALA A 613 -26.06 -16.69 9.10
CA ALA A 613 -25.19 -15.93 8.21
C ALA A 613 -24.89 -14.52 8.77
N SER A 614 -25.91 -13.80 9.24
CA SER A 614 -25.77 -12.46 9.79
C SER A 614 -24.90 -12.41 11.05
N SER A 615 -25.04 -13.37 11.98
CA SER A 615 -24.20 -13.40 13.19
C SER A 615 -22.80 -13.97 12.93
N ALA A 616 -22.64 -14.84 11.92
CA ALA A 616 -21.34 -15.35 11.48
C ALA A 616 -20.47 -14.24 10.85
N LEU A 617 -21.07 -13.30 10.13
CA LEU A 617 -20.35 -12.11 9.61
C LEU A 617 -19.65 -11.33 10.75
N ARG A 618 -20.29 -11.25 11.92
CA ARG A 618 -19.76 -10.51 13.09
C ARG A 618 -18.55 -11.18 13.74
N LEU A 619 -18.28 -12.45 13.45
CA LEU A 619 -17.05 -13.11 13.90
C LEU A 619 -15.79 -12.46 13.31
N MET A 620 -15.91 -11.87 12.11
CA MET A 620 -14.82 -11.14 11.46
C MET A 620 -14.67 -9.70 11.94
N ASP A 621 -15.52 -9.21 12.85
CA ASP A 621 -15.38 -7.85 13.37
C ASP A 621 -14.08 -7.65 14.13
N ARG A 622 -13.63 -6.40 14.19
CA ARG A 622 -12.55 -6.00 15.09
C ARG A 622 -12.85 -6.41 16.55
N PRO A 623 -11.86 -6.87 17.33
CA PRO A 623 -10.43 -6.91 17.00
C PRO A 623 -9.96 -8.21 16.32
N VAL A 624 -10.85 -9.09 15.85
CA VAL A 624 -10.44 -10.26 15.05
C VAL A 624 -9.83 -9.80 13.73
N ALA A 625 -10.54 -8.93 12.99
CA ALA A 625 -9.94 -8.18 11.89
C ALA A 625 -8.95 -7.12 12.37
N MET A 626 -7.84 -6.95 11.64
CA MET A 626 -6.87 -5.88 11.91
C MET A 626 -7.33 -4.54 11.30
N ARG A 627 -6.53 -3.49 11.50
CA ARG A 627 -6.79 -2.17 10.89
C ARG A 627 -6.53 -2.17 9.39
N SER A 628 -5.62 -3.04 8.97
CA SER A 628 -5.28 -3.37 7.60
C SER A 628 -6.26 -4.38 6.99
N ASN A 629 -7.46 -4.57 7.55
CA ASN A 629 -8.38 -5.56 7.00
C ASN A 629 -8.93 -5.08 5.64
N LEU A 630 -8.42 -5.69 4.56
CA LEU A 630 -8.64 -5.28 3.18
C LEU A 630 -9.90 -5.89 2.58
N HIS A 631 -10.19 -7.16 2.89
CA HIS A 631 -11.47 -7.78 2.54
C HIS A 631 -11.88 -8.88 3.52
N ASN A 632 -13.20 -9.06 3.66
CA ASN A 632 -13.83 -10.15 4.38
C ASN A 632 -14.77 -10.93 3.45
N CYS A 633 -14.75 -12.25 3.56
CA CYS A 633 -15.67 -13.12 2.85
C CYS A 633 -16.33 -14.09 3.81
N LEU A 634 -17.65 -14.25 3.70
CA LEU A 634 -18.39 -15.36 4.26
C LEU A 634 -18.97 -16.19 3.11
N PHE A 635 -18.59 -17.47 3.03
CA PHE A 635 -19.16 -18.41 2.06
C PHE A 635 -20.19 -19.31 2.72
N VAL A 636 -21.30 -19.56 2.02
CA VAL A 636 -22.33 -20.57 2.34
C VAL A 636 -22.42 -21.54 1.17
N PRO A 637 -21.49 -22.51 1.06
CA PRO A 637 -21.29 -23.28 -0.17
C PRO A 637 -22.49 -24.16 -0.54
N ALA A 638 -23.22 -24.68 0.46
CA ALA A 638 -24.44 -25.46 0.27
C ALA A 638 -25.53 -24.69 -0.49
N ARG A 639 -25.60 -23.37 -0.29
CA ARG A 639 -26.56 -22.48 -0.96
C ARG A 639 -26.01 -21.86 -2.25
N GLY A 640 -24.69 -21.91 -2.47
CA GLY A 640 -24.08 -21.21 -3.59
C GLY A 640 -23.88 -19.72 -3.32
N GLU A 641 -23.87 -19.28 -2.05
CA GLU A 641 -23.89 -17.86 -1.69
C GLU A 641 -22.57 -17.39 -1.07
N ALA A 642 -22.20 -16.14 -1.35
CA ALA A 642 -21.06 -15.47 -0.73
C ALA A 642 -21.43 -14.05 -0.29
N TRP A 643 -20.88 -13.60 0.84
CA TRP A 643 -20.98 -12.22 1.31
C TRP A 643 -19.59 -11.61 1.34
N ILE A 644 -19.38 -10.52 0.59
CA ILE A 644 -18.06 -9.90 0.43
C ILE A 644 -18.13 -8.45 0.90
N ALA A 645 -17.21 -8.06 1.78
CA ALA A 645 -16.94 -6.67 2.11
C ALA A 645 -15.49 -6.34 1.74
N ASN A 646 -15.27 -5.17 1.16
CA ASN A 646 -13.95 -4.62 0.88
C ASN A 646 -13.74 -3.36 1.73
N ALA A 647 -12.49 -3.08 2.09
CA ALA A 647 -12.13 -1.81 2.69
C ALA A 647 -12.48 -0.65 1.75
N ASP A 648 -12.67 0.54 2.31
CA ASP A 648 -12.69 1.78 1.55
C ASP A 648 -11.53 2.69 1.97
N ASP A 649 -11.42 3.89 1.40
CA ASP A 649 -10.32 4.81 1.71
C ASP A 649 -10.27 5.28 3.18
N ARG A 650 -11.31 4.99 3.98
CA ARG A 650 -11.47 5.45 5.37
C ARG A 650 -11.62 4.31 6.38
N ARG A 651 -12.15 3.17 5.96
CA ARG A 651 -12.60 2.09 6.83
C ARG A 651 -12.06 0.74 6.38
N PRO A 652 -11.63 -0.13 7.31
CA PRO A 652 -11.35 -1.52 7.00
C PRO A 652 -12.62 -2.25 6.55
N ALA A 653 -12.46 -3.39 5.87
CA ALA A 653 -13.58 -4.19 5.36
C ALA A 653 -14.57 -4.63 6.45
N ALA A 654 -14.08 -4.94 7.66
CA ALA A 654 -14.90 -5.29 8.82
C ALA A 654 -15.88 -4.19 9.26
N GLU A 655 -15.67 -2.95 8.83
CA GLU A 655 -16.54 -1.80 9.10
C GLU A 655 -17.35 -1.37 7.85
N CYS A 656 -17.19 -2.09 6.74
CA CYS A 656 -17.88 -1.85 5.49
C CYS A 656 -19.07 -2.79 5.29
N PRO A 657 -20.09 -2.40 4.51
CA PRO A 657 -21.22 -3.27 4.19
C PRO A 657 -20.79 -4.52 3.41
N TYR A 658 -21.42 -5.64 3.73
CA TYR A 658 -21.28 -6.87 2.94
C TYR A 658 -22.29 -6.89 1.80
N VAL A 659 -21.84 -7.31 0.63
CA VAL A 659 -22.66 -7.53 -0.56
C VAL A 659 -22.85 -9.03 -0.78
N ARG A 660 -24.10 -9.46 -1.03
CA ARG A 660 -24.45 -10.87 -1.28
C ARG A 660 -24.29 -11.20 -2.77
N TYR A 661 -23.67 -12.34 -3.05
CA TYR A 661 -23.52 -12.92 -4.39
C TYR A 661 -24.11 -14.32 -4.40
N ASP A 662 -24.88 -14.65 -5.44
CA ASP A 662 -25.39 -16.00 -5.71
C ASP A 662 -24.63 -16.58 -6.91
N LEU A 663 -23.68 -17.48 -6.64
CA LEU A 663 -22.85 -18.08 -7.68
C LEU A 663 -23.68 -18.84 -8.72
N ARG A 664 -24.76 -19.51 -8.29
CA ARG A 664 -25.60 -20.30 -9.20
C ARG A 664 -26.34 -19.40 -10.16
N GLU A 665 -26.85 -18.26 -9.69
CA GLU A 665 -27.44 -17.23 -10.54
C GLU A 665 -26.42 -16.62 -11.50
N LEU A 666 -25.26 -16.22 -10.98
CA LEU A 666 -24.25 -15.50 -11.75
C LEU A 666 -23.62 -16.34 -12.88
N LEU A 667 -23.65 -17.68 -12.76
CA LEU A 667 -23.18 -18.61 -13.78
C LEU A 667 -24.19 -18.89 -14.92
N ARG A 668 -25.51 -18.66 -14.75
CA ARG A 668 -26.53 -19.14 -15.71
C ARG A 668 -26.35 -18.59 -17.12
N ASP A 669 -25.99 -17.31 -17.22
CA ASP A 669 -25.94 -16.57 -18.49
C ASP A 669 -24.51 -16.34 -19.00
N LEU A 670 -23.54 -17.05 -18.43
CA LEU A 670 -22.18 -17.06 -18.96
C LEU A 670 -22.14 -17.98 -20.20
N PRO A 671 -21.47 -17.54 -21.30
CA PRO A 671 -21.23 -18.40 -22.45
C PRO A 671 -20.58 -19.72 -22.00
N ARG A 672 -21.09 -20.85 -22.49
CA ARG A 672 -20.56 -22.19 -22.20
C ARG A 672 -19.53 -22.63 -23.21
#